data_AF-I7M2X8-F1
#
_entry.id   AF-I7M2X8-F1
#
_cell.length_a   1.000
_cell.length_b   1.000
_cell.length_c   1.000
_cell.angle_alpha   90.00
_cell.angle_beta   90.00
_cell.angle_gamma   90.00
#
_symmetry.space_group_name_H-M   'P 1'
#
loop_
_entity.id
_entity.type
_entity.pdbx_description
1 polymer ?
#
loop_
_entity_poly.entity_id
_entity_poly.type
_entity_poly.pdbx_seq_one_letter_code
_entity_poly.pdbx_strand_id
1 'polypeptide(L)'
;MKQEKTIEDYRRDIKLLKLKYIKLQEEKVKLEDTVKRMALQQGNRGPAGADENIIADLDKDFLKGDQSPSKNSANYMSYDKNVMREFSQRCKLNLGMSPESLFRAADVEGTGQITDQQFKSFLQQSRLGINTQYIQRIVQLSDINCTGIIKKQSYYECLAAFQVNQEVNNNTSDNRTFVQKSLIKFAQNLIDKKTSPHDCFSAMDSSGANIINYDDLNSYVAKYCKNMNDTECIGAFNYLDIDKEQRIGRDMFVVEVKKYMRVVAKEKSVNIDDFIDSKSNLPPRPAGPSSSNKGQSSQKGGNSSAGPNSLVEIDFGTNSVPIQVNKISDQDIKDVVNKLTQTYKIDIKELLSHIILNCKHPNSGIFVSDFFSAFEKLKIGRKIPNEVKMKFFKCMDSGNNGSIDYEEMIQFYVERKDPSSPMSFIYTIVARIFRSIQIRTTEALSFLSIQPDAQLDQKSFVVVADKIFSVQRPKLQEIVFKELTNGLGVLSAEKLIFEIDKEIDFFESHDGDLQSSRLNKSSNSISKMGGKKSFANLKNSVLQRQESAGSKGSNKKLPSLNRINTKALSYVETDINEYEKIMSQVYPKFDQKKDFFEKITRNDEGEVEYTYWQTILNDELPTLKKALEIVKNLKPGEMWNDPEFGPTESDPYGSKSMYFSDNDIPTGCPPPENVEWLRIGEQLERHLENNPEDNTDDHSDEAHFLLSGASSNDVKQSSYLGDCWFVSALSIIAQNDAYLVGSYDPSAKNVSQEQVLIQMSEGIYPPMFHFLKQYGVFIFKFYKNFEWRYVIIDDKLPCLDGKIIYSHCSSYNEFWVSLIEKAYAKIHNCYQALTSGDIGQGLSDLTGQVSMKMRFDSIKTTLQQIEGGDFDKSGIMINGVKYDCSDEASYKKVYDKIVQERDNLWNALSLFDNQGSLMGCSADGGTESAITYNDEKAGIYSGHAYSVIDIFQIDYSQEEKKNHDSNHRQYHRLLCLRNPWGFGEWLLKWSETEEEGKLSRYEKAISDYFDKKIEVAKSKGLDPPDKYQPGTDDGMFLICYKDWRTIFSNLFICFKFDPSVWIGYEIEDKWSKGFCSGSVKKGEPSITNFAQKNPQFVFQLKKAQREPVKAFINLVQDDGRLYIGAKYPYENIQQSLLLCLFVLENGKTKLEKFDQKIMIASSGKFNLRREVDFGKLIDVEPGKTYCIVPCTMKGEVEGEEFRDIDFSINFYFSNCPDQDMEFKKVNGPGPLVKQKVSVQAVDPLLAANSEKIKNFIVNSVNKMMNDF
;
A
#
# COMPACT_ATOMS: atom_id res chain seq x y z
N MET A 1 -30.82 19.45 -29.22
CA MET A 1 -30.82 20.78 -29.88
C MET A 1 -31.04 21.86 -28.82
N LYS A 2 -29.99 22.58 -28.41
CA LYS A 2 -30.02 23.97 -27.89
C LYS A 2 -28.61 24.44 -27.46
N GLN A 3 -27.69 24.36 -28.41
CA GLN A 3 -26.48 25.20 -28.48
C GLN A 3 -26.41 25.66 -29.94
N GLU A 4 -25.97 26.90 -30.17
CA GLU A 4 -25.83 27.41 -31.53
C GLU A 4 -24.57 26.81 -32.17
N LYS A 5 -24.73 26.18 -33.33
CA LYS A 5 -23.64 25.51 -34.02
C LYS A 5 -22.73 26.53 -34.69
N THR A 6 -21.41 26.33 -34.57
CA THR A 6 -20.42 27.11 -35.30
C THR A 6 -20.50 26.83 -36.81
N ILE A 7 -19.91 27.71 -37.63
CA ILE A 7 -19.79 27.45 -39.08
C ILE A 7 -18.97 26.17 -39.32
N GLU A 8 -18.03 25.87 -38.44
CA GLU A 8 -17.18 24.67 -38.41
C GLU A 8 -18.00 23.40 -38.12
N ASP A 9 -18.98 23.47 -37.21
CA ASP A 9 -19.91 22.36 -36.96
C ASP A 9 -20.85 22.10 -38.14
N TYR A 10 -21.33 23.14 -38.81
CA TYR A 10 -22.09 22.97 -40.06
C TYR A 10 -21.23 22.38 -41.18
N ARG A 11 -19.94 22.76 -41.27
CA ARG A 11 -18.96 22.15 -42.19
C ARG A 11 -18.72 20.66 -41.85
N ARG A 12 -18.61 20.32 -40.57
CA ARG A 12 -18.47 18.94 -40.05
C ARG A 12 -19.71 18.09 -40.37
N ASP A 13 -20.92 18.60 -40.13
CA ASP A 13 -22.19 17.95 -40.46
C ASP A 13 -22.32 17.68 -41.97
N ILE A 14 -22.01 18.66 -42.82
CA ILE A 14 -22.07 18.53 -44.29
C ILE A 14 -21.07 17.46 -44.79
N LYS A 15 -19.90 17.33 -44.16
CA LYS A 15 -18.91 16.28 -44.48
C LYS A 15 -19.44 14.89 -44.07
N LEU A 16 -20.04 14.76 -42.88
CA LEU A 16 -20.67 13.52 -42.40
C LEU A 16 -21.85 13.09 -43.29
N LEU A 17 -22.71 14.02 -43.71
CA LEU A 17 -23.84 13.73 -44.60
C LEU A 17 -23.39 13.23 -45.98
N LYS A 18 -22.31 13.80 -46.55
CA LYS A 18 -21.73 13.33 -47.82
C LYS A 18 -21.16 11.91 -47.69
N LEU A 19 -20.44 11.61 -46.62
CA LEU A 19 -19.92 10.26 -46.36
C LEU A 19 -21.05 9.23 -46.17
N LYS A 20 -22.11 9.59 -45.43
CA LYS A 20 -23.29 8.74 -45.23
C LYS A 20 -24.05 8.49 -46.53
N TYR A 21 -24.17 9.49 -47.40
CA TYR A 21 -24.77 9.33 -48.74
C TYR A 21 -23.97 8.35 -49.63
N ILE A 22 -22.64 8.44 -49.64
CA ILE A 22 -21.79 7.50 -50.39
C ILE A 22 -22.00 6.07 -49.89
N LYS A 23 -21.96 5.86 -48.57
CA LYS A 23 -22.17 4.53 -47.97
C LYS A 23 -23.54 3.93 -48.30
N LEU A 24 -24.60 4.76 -48.35
CA LEU A 24 -25.94 4.32 -48.76
C LEU A 24 -26.03 3.92 -50.24
N GLN A 25 -25.25 4.54 -51.13
CA GLN A 25 -25.18 4.10 -52.53
C GLN A 25 -24.46 2.75 -52.67
N GLU A 26 -23.41 2.50 -51.88
CA GLU A 26 -22.78 1.17 -51.82
C GLU A 26 -23.72 0.10 -51.28
N GLU A 27 -24.47 0.41 -50.22
CA GLU A 27 -25.45 -0.51 -49.62
C GLU A 27 -26.60 -0.82 -50.58
N LYS A 28 -27.06 0.18 -51.37
CA LYS A 28 -28.02 -0.03 -52.46
C LYS A 28 -27.51 -1.03 -53.50
N VAL A 29 -26.28 -0.87 -54.00
CA VAL A 29 -25.70 -1.79 -55.00
C VAL A 29 -25.53 -3.21 -54.41
N LYS A 30 -25.10 -3.32 -53.15
CA LYS A 30 -25.01 -4.59 -52.42
C LYS A 30 -26.40 -5.26 -52.28
N LEU A 31 -27.46 -4.49 -52.10
CA LEU A 31 -28.86 -4.97 -52.08
C LEU A 31 -29.32 -5.46 -53.45
N GLU A 32 -29.10 -4.69 -54.53
CA GLU A 32 -29.47 -5.08 -55.90
C GLU A 32 -28.79 -6.39 -56.33
N ASP A 33 -27.51 -6.57 -56.03
CA ASP A 33 -26.79 -7.84 -56.27
C ASP A 33 -27.18 -8.96 -55.30
N THR A 34 -27.76 -8.65 -54.14
CA THR A 34 -28.31 -9.67 -53.22
C THR A 34 -29.68 -10.15 -53.71
N VAL A 35 -30.54 -9.27 -54.22
CA VAL A 35 -31.81 -9.64 -54.86
C VAL A 35 -31.55 -10.50 -56.11
N LYS A 36 -30.59 -10.13 -56.97
CA LYS A 36 -30.17 -10.98 -58.10
C LYS A 36 -29.67 -12.35 -57.65
N ARG A 37 -28.86 -12.42 -56.59
CA ARG A 37 -28.35 -13.70 -56.05
C ARG A 37 -29.45 -14.55 -55.44
N MET A 38 -30.41 -13.96 -54.71
CA MET A 38 -31.58 -14.68 -54.19
C MET A 38 -32.46 -15.25 -55.32
N ALA A 39 -32.69 -14.47 -56.38
CA ALA A 39 -33.41 -14.93 -57.58
C ALA A 39 -32.66 -15.99 -58.41
N LEU A 40 -31.35 -16.17 -58.18
CA LEU A 40 -30.53 -17.24 -58.76
C LEU A 40 -30.36 -18.44 -57.81
N GLN A 41 -30.45 -18.23 -56.49
CA GLN A 41 -30.33 -19.29 -55.48
C GLN A 41 -31.64 -20.04 -55.25
N GLN A 42 -32.80 -19.42 -55.45
CA GLN A 42 -34.05 -20.14 -55.70
C GLN A 42 -34.10 -20.55 -57.19
N GLY A 43 -33.30 -21.56 -57.53
CA GLY A 43 -33.19 -22.10 -58.89
C GLY A 43 -34.55 -22.52 -59.44
N ASN A 44 -35.06 -21.77 -60.41
CA ASN A 44 -36.45 -21.86 -60.83
C ASN A 44 -36.71 -23.01 -61.83
N ARG A 45 -37.26 -24.12 -61.34
CA ARG A 45 -38.15 -25.11 -62.00
C ARG A 45 -38.59 -26.14 -60.94
N GLY A 46 -39.86 -26.44 -60.68
CA GLY A 46 -41.11 -25.86 -61.17
C GLY A 46 -41.52 -26.28 -62.60
N PRO A 47 -42.81 -26.32 -62.97
CA PRO A 47 -44.00 -26.16 -62.11
C PRO A 47 -45.18 -27.09 -62.51
N ALA A 48 -45.27 -28.32 -61.98
CA ALA A 48 -46.35 -29.25 -62.34
C ALA A 48 -46.75 -30.28 -61.25
N GLY A 49 -47.20 -29.80 -60.08
CA GLY A 49 -48.22 -30.50 -59.28
C GLY A 49 -47.93 -31.93 -58.78
N ALA A 50 -46.75 -32.18 -58.21
CA ALA A 50 -46.51 -33.30 -57.30
C ALA A 50 -45.47 -32.91 -56.24
N ASP A 51 -45.50 -33.58 -55.10
CA ASP A 51 -44.53 -33.42 -54.02
C ASP A 51 -43.12 -33.91 -54.42
N GLU A 52 -42.10 -33.22 -53.88
CA GLU A 52 -40.70 -33.65 -53.74
C GLU A 52 -39.89 -34.13 -54.98
N ASN A 53 -38.78 -33.42 -55.27
CA ASN A 53 -37.59 -33.77 -56.09
C ASN A 53 -37.58 -33.43 -57.60
N ILE A 54 -36.41 -33.68 -58.22
CA ILE A 54 -36.03 -33.53 -59.65
C ILE A 54 -35.81 -32.05 -60.07
N ILE A 55 -34.60 -31.55 -60.39
CA ILE A 55 -33.26 -32.15 -60.61
C ILE A 55 -33.19 -33.13 -61.80
N ALA A 56 -33.15 -32.59 -63.03
CA ALA A 56 -32.72 -33.31 -64.24
C ALA A 56 -32.23 -32.36 -65.36
N ASP A 57 -33.16 -31.70 -66.07
CA ASP A 57 -32.95 -31.30 -67.47
C ASP A 57 -32.65 -29.80 -67.71
N LEU A 58 -31.54 -29.31 -67.17
CA LEU A 58 -30.83 -28.11 -67.67
C LEU A 58 -29.31 -28.25 -67.52
N ASP A 59 -28.75 -29.16 -68.31
CA ASP A 59 -27.32 -29.22 -68.64
C ASP A 59 -27.17 -29.42 -70.15
N LYS A 60 -26.03 -28.97 -70.70
CA LYS A 60 -25.65 -28.97 -72.13
C LYS A 60 -26.66 -28.29 -73.08
N ASP A 61 -26.32 -27.06 -73.44
CA ASP A 61 -25.68 -26.95 -74.75
C ASP A 61 -24.23 -26.48 -74.57
N PHE A 62 -23.31 -27.04 -75.35
CA PHE A 62 -21.88 -27.10 -75.01
C PHE A 62 -21.05 -26.12 -75.88
N LEU A 63 -20.04 -25.48 -75.27
CA LEU A 63 -18.80 -24.96 -75.89
C LEU A 63 -18.81 -23.66 -76.76
N LYS A 64 -17.79 -22.83 -76.47
CA LYS A 64 -17.09 -21.80 -77.30
C LYS A 64 -17.76 -20.43 -77.52
N GLY A 65 -17.16 -19.39 -76.93
CA GLY A 65 -17.51 -17.98 -77.19
C GLY A 65 -16.88 -16.94 -76.24
N ASP A 66 -15.55 -16.95 -76.06
CA ASP A 66 -14.80 -15.92 -75.32
C ASP A 66 -14.94 -14.51 -75.97
N GLN A 67 -14.93 -13.36 -75.27
CA GLN A 67 -14.50 -13.03 -73.90
C GLN A 67 -15.37 -11.96 -73.21
N SER A 68 -15.36 -11.96 -71.87
CA SER A 68 -15.65 -10.81 -70.97
C SER A 68 -17.11 -10.29 -70.95
N PRO A 69 -17.51 -9.45 -69.97
CA PRO A 69 -16.83 -9.01 -68.73
C PRO A 69 -17.37 -9.80 -67.50
N SER A 70 -17.16 -9.47 -66.22
CA SER A 70 -16.50 -8.32 -65.57
C SER A 70 -15.84 -8.71 -64.23
N LYS A 71 -15.08 -7.79 -63.64
CA LYS A 71 -14.58 -7.79 -62.24
C LYS A 71 -14.50 -6.32 -61.79
N ASN A 72 -14.75 -5.96 -60.53
CA ASN A 72 -14.20 -4.70 -59.98
C ASN A 72 -14.13 -4.52 -58.45
N SER A 73 -15.02 -5.10 -57.62
CA SER A 73 -14.91 -4.96 -56.16
C SER A 73 -13.64 -5.63 -55.61
N ALA A 74 -13.37 -6.87 -56.03
CA ALA A 74 -12.11 -7.55 -55.75
C ALA A 74 -10.88 -6.87 -56.39
N ASN A 75 -11.07 -6.04 -57.43
CA ASN A 75 -9.95 -5.33 -58.06
C ASN A 75 -9.43 -4.19 -57.18
N TYR A 76 -10.24 -3.53 -56.36
CA TYR A 76 -9.76 -2.42 -55.51
C TYR A 76 -8.84 -2.92 -54.39
N MET A 77 -9.26 -3.94 -53.62
CA MET A 77 -8.37 -4.55 -52.62
C MET A 77 -7.14 -5.22 -53.25
N SER A 78 -7.24 -5.76 -54.48
CA SER A 78 -6.05 -6.29 -55.16
C SER A 78 -5.13 -5.18 -55.70
N TYR A 79 -5.67 -4.06 -56.16
CA TYR A 79 -4.92 -2.88 -56.60
C TYR A 79 -4.16 -2.26 -55.43
N ASP A 80 -4.85 -1.94 -54.33
CA ASP A 80 -4.21 -1.34 -53.15
C ASP A 80 -3.16 -2.28 -52.52
N LYS A 81 -3.46 -3.59 -52.47
CA LYS A 81 -2.48 -4.59 -52.01
C LYS A 81 -1.32 -4.77 -52.98
N ASN A 82 -1.49 -4.57 -54.28
CA ASN A 82 -0.40 -4.56 -55.25
C ASN A 82 0.40 -3.25 -55.19
N VAL A 83 -0.23 -2.09 -54.97
CA VAL A 83 0.44 -0.79 -54.73
C VAL A 83 1.34 -0.88 -53.50
N MET A 84 0.82 -1.39 -52.39
CA MET A 84 1.57 -1.52 -51.13
C MET A 84 2.64 -2.62 -51.18
N ARG A 85 2.44 -3.69 -51.95
CA ARG A 85 3.48 -4.71 -52.23
C ARG A 85 4.60 -4.17 -53.11
N GLU A 86 4.27 -3.48 -54.20
CA GLU A 86 5.25 -2.81 -55.06
C GLU A 86 6.04 -1.79 -54.24
N PHE A 87 5.37 -0.95 -53.45
CA PHE A 87 6.01 -0.02 -52.51
C PHE A 87 7.01 -0.71 -51.58
N SER A 88 6.61 -1.78 -50.90
CA SER A 88 7.47 -2.51 -49.97
C SER A 88 8.63 -3.26 -50.65
N GLN A 89 8.40 -3.81 -51.84
CA GLN A 89 9.47 -4.36 -52.68
C GLN A 89 10.45 -3.28 -53.14
N ARG A 90 9.97 -2.09 -53.52
CA ARG A 90 10.82 -0.96 -53.93
C ARG A 90 11.60 -0.34 -52.78
N CYS A 91 11.03 -0.25 -51.58
CA CYS A 91 11.80 0.13 -50.38
C CYS A 91 12.99 -0.81 -50.19
N LYS A 92 12.75 -2.12 -50.30
CA LYS A 92 13.78 -3.16 -50.14
C LYS A 92 14.81 -3.16 -51.27
N LEU A 93 14.38 -3.01 -52.53
CA LEU A 93 15.22 -3.16 -53.73
C LEU A 93 15.96 -1.87 -54.13
N ASN A 94 15.32 -0.71 -54.04
CA ASN A 94 15.91 0.57 -54.45
C ASN A 94 16.64 1.30 -53.32
N LEU A 95 16.26 1.08 -52.05
CA LEU A 95 16.83 1.79 -50.89
C LEU A 95 17.44 0.86 -49.84
N GLY A 96 17.22 -0.46 -49.91
CA GLY A 96 17.68 -1.41 -48.88
C GLY A 96 16.93 -1.30 -47.55
N MET A 97 15.82 -0.56 -47.51
CA MET A 97 15.07 -0.24 -46.29
C MET A 97 13.73 -0.98 -46.22
N SER A 98 13.25 -1.24 -45.00
CA SER A 98 11.84 -1.55 -44.76
C SER A 98 10.98 -0.30 -44.96
N PRO A 99 9.69 -0.44 -45.32
CA PRO A 99 8.73 0.68 -45.27
C PRO A 99 8.63 1.35 -43.89
N GLU A 100 8.84 0.59 -42.82
CA GLU A 100 8.83 1.04 -41.42
C GLU A 100 10.01 1.96 -41.10
N SER A 101 11.21 1.60 -41.56
CA SER A 101 12.41 2.44 -41.49
C SER A 101 12.31 3.64 -42.43
N LEU A 102 11.69 3.48 -43.61
CA LEU A 102 11.49 4.58 -44.55
C LEU A 102 10.57 5.67 -43.98
N PHE A 103 9.55 5.30 -43.21
CA PHE A 103 8.75 6.28 -42.46
C PHE A 103 9.53 6.96 -41.34
N ARG A 104 10.34 6.22 -40.57
CA ARG A 104 11.21 6.83 -39.55
C ARG A 104 12.27 7.77 -40.12
N ALA A 105 12.62 7.63 -41.40
CA ALA A 105 13.47 8.58 -42.12
C ALA A 105 12.69 9.79 -42.69
N ALA A 106 11.36 9.67 -42.85
CA ALA A 106 10.48 10.79 -43.19
C ALA A 106 10.05 11.60 -41.95
N ASP A 107 9.99 10.95 -40.78
CA ASP A 107 9.74 11.52 -39.45
C ASP A 107 11.02 12.18 -38.90
N VAL A 108 11.47 13.23 -39.60
CA VAL A 108 12.71 13.99 -39.29
C VAL A 108 12.66 14.59 -37.87
N GLU A 109 11.47 14.95 -37.40
CA GLU A 109 11.21 15.53 -36.07
C GLU A 109 11.09 14.44 -34.98
N GLY A 110 11.02 13.15 -35.35
CA GLY A 110 10.91 12.01 -34.44
C GLY A 110 9.62 11.97 -33.61
N THR A 111 8.58 12.69 -34.01
CA THR A 111 7.33 12.87 -33.25
C THR A 111 6.40 11.66 -33.34
N GLY A 112 6.71 10.70 -34.20
CA GLY A 112 5.79 9.65 -34.61
C GLY A 112 4.68 10.17 -35.52
N GLN A 113 4.80 11.36 -36.12
CA GLN A 113 3.77 12.00 -36.94
C GLN A 113 4.41 12.83 -38.07
N ILE A 114 3.92 12.65 -39.29
CA ILE A 114 4.37 13.42 -40.47
C ILE A 114 3.18 13.88 -41.30
N THR A 115 3.22 15.06 -41.89
CA THR A 115 2.12 15.49 -42.76
C THR A 115 2.04 14.65 -44.03
N ASP A 116 0.84 14.54 -44.61
CA ASP A 116 0.64 13.85 -45.89
C ASP A 116 1.49 14.47 -47.00
N GLN A 117 1.67 15.80 -46.97
CA GLN A 117 2.57 16.53 -47.87
C GLN A 117 4.05 16.27 -47.61
N GLN A 118 4.50 16.23 -46.35
CA GLN A 118 5.89 15.83 -46.02
C GLN A 118 6.15 14.41 -46.52
N PHE A 119 5.29 13.44 -46.21
CA PHE A 119 5.48 12.05 -46.65
C PHE A 119 5.39 11.89 -48.16
N LYS A 120 4.46 12.57 -48.83
CA LYS A 120 4.35 12.59 -50.30
C LYS A 120 5.61 13.16 -50.96
N SER A 121 6.15 14.25 -50.41
CA SER A 121 7.38 14.87 -50.89
C SER A 121 8.58 13.96 -50.68
N PHE A 122 8.70 13.36 -49.49
CA PHE A 122 9.73 12.39 -49.16
C PHE A 122 9.69 11.17 -50.10
N LEU A 123 8.51 10.58 -50.31
CA LEU A 123 8.30 9.46 -51.25
C LEU A 123 8.65 9.85 -52.69
N GLN A 124 8.34 11.06 -53.15
CA GLN A 124 8.74 11.57 -54.47
C GLN A 124 10.26 11.75 -54.60
N GLN A 125 10.93 12.24 -53.55
CA GLN A 125 12.37 12.47 -53.53
C GLN A 125 13.18 11.17 -53.37
N SER A 126 12.63 10.17 -52.68
CA SER A 126 13.28 8.89 -52.32
C SER A 126 13.64 7.95 -53.48
N ARG A 127 13.38 8.32 -54.75
CA ARG A 127 13.75 7.55 -55.97
C ARG A 127 13.30 6.06 -55.98
N LEU A 128 12.23 5.73 -55.26
CA LEU A 128 11.64 4.38 -55.19
C LEU A 128 11.21 3.80 -56.55
N GLY A 129 11.11 4.59 -57.62
CA GLY A 129 10.71 4.11 -58.95
C GLY A 129 9.22 3.77 -59.11
N ILE A 130 8.41 4.06 -58.08
CA ILE A 130 6.94 4.06 -58.13
C ILE A 130 6.42 5.34 -58.79
N ASN A 131 5.32 5.24 -59.53
CA ASN A 131 4.74 6.38 -60.23
C ASN A 131 3.93 7.30 -59.29
N THR A 132 3.61 8.52 -59.75
CA THR A 132 2.91 9.55 -58.95
C THR A 132 1.52 9.11 -58.46
N GLN A 133 0.82 8.24 -59.21
CA GLN A 133 -0.48 7.70 -58.78
C GLN A 133 -0.31 6.71 -57.62
N TYR A 134 0.71 5.85 -57.69
CA TYR A 134 1.08 4.92 -56.62
C TYR A 134 1.51 5.69 -55.37
N ILE A 135 2.39 6.71 -55.49
CA ILE A 135 2.78 7.56 -54.34
C ILE A 135 1.55 8.21 -53.70
N GLN A 136 0.68 8.83 -54.50
CA GLN A 136 -0.54 9.45 -53.97
C GLN A 136 -1.48 8.43 -53.33
N ARG A 137 -1.52 7.19 -53.82
CA ARG A 137 -2.31 6.12 -53.21
C ARG A 137 -1.70 5.61 -51.90
N ILE A 138 -0.38 5.43 -51.82
CA ILE A 138 0.33 5.05 -50.58
C ILE A 138 0.07 6.09 -49.49
N VAL A 139 0.19 7.38 -49.81
CA VAL A 139 -0.09 8.49 -48.88
C VAL A 139 -1.55 8.46 -48.40
N GLN A 140 -2.52 8.23 -49.29
CA GLN A 140 -3.94 8.08 -48.93
C GLN A 140 -4.25 6.82 -48.09
N LEU A 141 -3.51 5.74 -48.29
CA LEU A 141 -3.65 4.52 -47.46
C LEU A 141 -2.98 4.69 -46.09
N SER A 142 -2.00 5.59 -46.00
CA SER A 142 -1.25 5.91 -44.77
C SER A 142 -2.00 6.93 -43.90
N ASP A 143 -2.60 7.97 -44.50
CA ASP A 143 -3.47 8.95 -43.81
C ASP A 143 -4.89 8.37 -43.63
N ILE A 144 -5.00 7.28 -42.86
CA ILE A 144 -6.24 6.51 -42.66
C ILE A 144 -7.41 7.39 -42.19
N ASN A 145 -7.11 8.45 -41.42
CA ASN A 145 -8.11 9.38 -40.87
C ASN A 145 -8.31 10.66 -41.71
N CYS A 146 -7.60 10.80 -42.84
CA CYS A 146 -7.66 11.97 -43.74
C CYS A 146 -7.46 13.30 -42.99
N THR A 147 -6.51 13.34 -42.06
CA THR A 147 -6.17 14.55 -41.27
C THR A 147 -5.13 15.43 -41.95
N GLY A 148 -4.44 14.93 -42.98
CA GLY A 148 -3.20 15.49 -43.46
C GLY A 148 -2.01 15.20 -42.54
N ILE A 149 -2.16 14.31 -41.53
CA ILE A 149 -1.11 13.93 -40.57
C ILE A 149 -1.10 12.41 -40.38
N ILE A 150 -0.15 11.76 -41.04
CA ILE A 150 0.11 10.33 -40.96
C ILE A 150 0.87 10.03 -39.67
N LYS A 151 0.22 9.32 -38.74
CA LYS A 151 0.87 8.86 -37.51
C LYS A 151 1.59 7.53 -37.73
N LYS A 152 2.77 7.36 -37.14
CA LYS A 152 3.63 6.16 -37.18
C LYS A 152 2.86 4.88 -36.88
N GLN A 153 2.03 4.92 -35.84
CA GLN A 153 1.20 3.79 -35.42
C GLN A 153 0.21 3.41 -36.53
N SER A 154 -0.60 4.36 -37.01
CA SER A 154 -1.55 4.16 -38.11
C SER A 154 -0.88 3.74 -39.43
N TYR A 155 0.34 4.21 -39.69
CA TYR A 155 1.13 3.78 -40.84
C TYR A 155 1.66 2.35 -40.70
N TYR A 156 2.12 1.92 -39.51
CA TYR A 156 2.53 0.54 -39.27
C TYR A 156 1.33 -0.42 -39.31
N GLU A 157 0.18 0.00 -38.79
CA GLU A 157 -1.10 -0.69 -38.93
C GLU A 157 -1.51 -0.83 -40.40
N CYS A 158 -1.33 0.21 -41.23
CA CYS A 158 -1.51 0.13 -42.68
C CYS A 158 -0.58 -0.92 -43.32
N LEU A 159 0.72 -0.90 -43.02
CA LEU A 159 1.68 -1.87 -43.54
C LEU A 159 1.34 -3.31 -43.14
N ALA A 160 0.91 -3.52 -41.89
CA ALA A 160 0.46 -4.82 -41.39
C ALA A 160 -0.84 -5.28 -42.07
N ALA A 161 -1.84 -4.41 -42.23
CA ALA A 161 -3.10 -4.71 -42.90
C ALA A 161 -2.91 -5.14 -44.37
N PHE A 162 -1.96 -4.53 -45.07
CA PHE A 162 -1.60 -4.93 -46.44
C PHE A 162 -0.66 -6.15 -46.51
N GLN A 163 -0.14 -6.64 -45.38
CA GLN A 163 0.86 -7.72 -45.27
C GLN A 163 2.16 -7.38 -46.00
N VAL A 164 2.67 -6.17 -45.74
CA VAL A 164 3.87 -5.61 -46.39
C VAL A 164 4.87 -4.99 -45.40
N ASN A 165 4.57 -5.07 -44.10
CA ASN A 165 5.54 -4.87 -43.02
C ASN A 165 6.68 -5.90 -43.16
N GLN A 166 7.92 -5.44 -42.95
CA GLN A 166 9.13 -6.26 -42.99
C GLN A 166 9.84 -6.35 -41.64
N GLU A 167 9.47 -5.52 -40.67
CA GLU A 167 9.98 -5.53 -39.30
C GLU A 167 9.05 -6.34 -38.39
N VAL A 168 9.27 -7.64 -38.35
CA VAL A 168 8.71 -8.56 -37.34
C VAL A 168 9.76 -8.76 -36.25
N ASN A 169 9.33 -8.76 -34.97
CA ASN A 169 10.18 -8.96 -33.80
C ASN A 169 10.96 -10.30 -33.89
N ASN A 170 12.19 -10.24 -34.39
CA ASN A 170 13.13 -11.35 -34.43
C ASN A 170 14.18 -11.17 -33.35
N ASN A 171 14.29 -12.16 -32.45
CA ASN A 171 15.35 -12.22 -31.46
C ASN A 171 16.73 -12.22 -32.14
N THR A 172 17.42 -11.09 -32.05
CA THR A 172 18.87 -10.98 -32.29
C THR A 172 19.46 -10.24 -31.08
N SER A 173 20.64 -10.67 -30.64
CA SER A 173 21.13 -10.43 -29.28
C SER A 173 21.72 -9.03 -29.03
N ASP A 174 21.06 -7.98 -29.52
CA ASP A 174 21.47 -6.59 -29.29
C ASP A 174 20.27 -5.62 -29.33
N ASN A 175 19.63 -5.44 -28.17
CA ASN A 175 18.48 -4.55 -27.95
C ASN A 175 18.79 -3.04 -28.10
N ARG A 176 20.03 -2.64 -28.42
CA ARG A 176 20.39 -1.21 -28.59
C ARG A 176 19.61 -0.59 -29.75
N THR A 177 19.09 0.62 -29.56
CA THR A 177 18.40 1.36 -30.63
C THR A 177 19.36 1.75 -31.76
N PHE A 178 18.84 2.13 -32.93
CA PHE A 178 19.67 2.66 -34.03
C PHE A 178 20.52 3.87 -33.59
N VAL A 179 19.93 4.74 -32.77
CA VAL A 179 20.56 5.90 -32.13
C VAL A 179 21.71 5.48 -31.21
N GLN A 180 21.48 4.51 -30.31
CA GLN A 180 22.53 3.99 -29.43
C GLN A 180 23.65 3.28 -30.22
N LYS A 181 23.31 2.55 -31.28
CA LYS A 181 24.27 1.93 -32.22
C LYS A 181 25.09 2.99 -32.96
N SER A 182 24.50 4.14 -33.27
CA SER A 182 25.18 5.30 -33.87
C SER A 182 26.14 5.98 -32.89
N LEU A 183 25.75 6.18 -31.63
CA LEU A 183 26.66 6.72 -30.60
C LEU A 183 27.78 5.77 -30.20
N ILE A 184 27.53 4.46 -30.19
CA ILE A 184 28.57 3.46 -29.98
C ILE A 184 29.57 3.45 -31.14
N LYS A 185 29.11 3.63 -32.39
CA LYS A 185 30.01 3.90 -33.52
C LYS A 185 30.79 5.21 -33.34
N PHE A 186 30.15 6.29 -32.88
CA PHE A 186 30.82 7.58 -32.67
C PHE A 186 31.92 7.48 -31.60
N ALA A 187 31.57 6.97 -30.41
CA ALA A 187 32.50 6.71 -29.30
C ALA A 187 33.66 5.79 -29.71
N GLN A 188 33.38 4.74 -30.52
CA GLN A 188 34.43 3.89 -31.09
C GLN A 188 35.42 4.68 -31.95
N ASN A 189 34.95 5.58 -32.82
CA ASN A 189 35.83 6.38 -33.69
C ASN A 189 36.73 7.33 -32.87
N LEU A 190 36.32 7.75 -31.66
CA LEU A 190 37.14 8.55 -30.76
C LEU A 190 38.19 7.70 -30.03
N ILE A 191 37.82 6.50 -29.57
CA ILE A 191 38.74 5.53 -28.95
C ILE A 191 39.82 5.07 -29.94
N ASP A 192 39.42 4.69 -31.15
CA ASP A 192 40.31 4.27 -32.24
C ASP A 192 41.32 5.37 -32.64
N LYS A 193 41.07 6.61 -32.23
CA LYS A 193 41.90 7.80 -32.49
C LYS A 193 42.60 8.37 -31.26
N LYS A 194 42.41 7.79 -30.07
CA LYS A 194 42.85 8.36 -28.78
C LYS A 194 42.48 9.84 -28.61
N THR A 195 41.30 10.25 -29.09
CA THR A 195 40.81 11.63 -28.98
C THR A 195 39.89 11.73 -27.76
N SER A 196 40.17 12.63 -26.81
CA SER A 196 39.27 12.83 -25.67
C SER A 196 37.96 13.50 -26.14
N PRO A 197 36.84 13.33 -25.41
CA PRO A 197 35.61 14.07 -25.70
C PRO A 197 35.78 15.59 -25.62
N HIS A 198 36.71 16.08 -24.78
CA HIS A 198 37.05 17.51 -24.69
C HIS A 198 37.75 18.02 -25.97
N ASP A 199 38.72 17.27 -26.49
CA ASP A 199 39.43 17.62 -27.73
C ASP A 199 38.51 17.46 -28.95
N CYS A 200 37.63 16.46 -28.93
CA CYS A 200 36.58 16.26 -29.93
C CYS A 200 35.64 17.46 -30.02
N PHE A 201 35.08 17.90 -28.87
CA PHE A 201 34.22 19.09 -28.82
C PHE A 201 34.96 20.35 -29.26
N SER A 202 36.19 20.55 -28.77
CA SER A 202 37.02 21.73 -29.11
C SER A 202 37.48 21.76 -30.58
N ALA A 203 37.38 20.64 -31.30
CA ALA A 203 37.62 20.55 -32.74
C ALA A 203 36.35 20.74 -33.59
N MET A 204 35.17 20.77 -32.96
CA MET A 204 33.87 21.06 -33.57
C MET A 204 33.46 22.51 -33.33
N ASP A 205 33.54 22.99 -32.08
CA ASP A 205 33.35 24.41 -31.75
C ASP A 205 34.53 25.25 -32.26
N SER A 206 34.47 25.56 -33.55
CA SER A 206 35.42 26.45 -34.21
C SER A 206 35.20 27.93 -33.87
N SER A 207 34.17 28.25 -33.08
CA SER A 207 33.78 29.60 -32.68
C SER A 207 34.26 30.01 -31.27
N GLY A 208 34.45 29.03 -30.38
CA GLY A 208 34.75 29.23 -28.96
C GLY A 208 33.53 29.51 -28.07
N ALA A 209 32.31 29.23 -28.55
CA ALA A 209 31.05 29.47 -27.84
C ALA A 209 30.73 28.44 -26.74
N ASN A 210 31.48 27.32 -26.64
CA ASN A 210 31.16 26.12 -25.86
C ASN A 210 29.83 25.42 -26.25
N ILE A 211 29.34 25.68 -27.47
CA ILE A 211 28.12 25.11 -28.06
C ILE A 211 28.44 24.67 -29.50
N ILE A 212 27.91 23.52 -29.92
CA ILE A 212 28.00 23.02 -31.32
C ILE A 212 26.61 22.70 -31.87
N ASN A 213 26.43 22.83 -33.18
CA ASN A 213 25.18 22.48 -33.87
C ASN A 213 25.36 21.23 -34.76
N TYR A 214 24.29 20.85 -35.49
CA TYR A 214 24.30 19.69 -36.38
C TYR A 214 25.36 19.78 -37.47
N ASP A 215 25.56 20.94 -38.10
CA ASP A 215 26.53 21.11 -39.18
C ASP A 215 27.98 21.03 -38.68
N ASP A 216 28.25 21.43 -37.42
CA ASP A 216 29.56 21.24 -36.78
C ASP A 216 29.86 19.75 -36.56
N LEU A 217 28.91 19.01 -35.96
CA LEU A 217 29.06 17.57 -35.72
C LEU A 217 29.12 16.79 -37.04
N ASN A 218 28.29 17.12 -38.02
CA ASN A 218 28.28 16.50 -39.34
C ASN A 218 29.58 16.78 -40.10
N SER A 219 30.07 18.03 -40.08
CA SER A 219 31.38 18.38 -40.64
C SER A 219 32.53 17.62 -39.98
N TYR A 220 32.44 17.34 -38.67
CA TYR A 220 33.41 16.49 -37.97
C TYR A 220 33.26 15.01 -38.34
N VAL A 221 32.05 14.46 -38.32
CA VAL A 221 31.77 13.05 -38.64
C VAL A 221 32.20 12.72 -40.09
N ALA A 222 31.80 13.53 -41.07
CA ALA A 222 32.19 13.34 -42.48
C ALA A 222 33.72 13.42 -42.69
N LYS A 223 34.43 14.23 -41.90
CA LYS A 223 35.88 14.43 -41.99
C LYS A 223 36.69 13.41 -41.18
N TYR A 224 36.14 12.89 -40.08
CA TYR A 224 36.88 12.14 -39.07
C TYR A 224 36.30 10.76 -38.73
N CYS A 225 34.99 10.51 -38.81
CA CYS A 225 34.34 9.27 -38.36
C CYS A 225 33.89 8.37 -39.52
N LYS A 226 34.87 7.81 -40.24
CA LYS A 226 34.71 7.15 -41.57
C LYS A 226 33.78 5.94 -41.65
N ASN A 227 33.29 5.44 -40.52
CA ASN A 227 32.42 4.26 -40.43
C ASN A 227 30.96 4.61 -40.02
N MET A 228 30.63 5.91 -40.03
CA MET A 228 29.26 6.42 -39.89
C MET A 228 28.77 6.99 -41.23
N ASN A 229 27.47 6.89 -41.48
CA ASN A 229 26.78 7.58 -42.58
C ASN A 229 25.95 8.75 -42.02
N ASP A 230 25.43 9.60 -42.92
CA ASP A 230 24.67 10.81 -42.58
C ASP A 230 23.47 10.49 -41.65
N THR A 231 22.75 9.39 -41.88
CA THR A 231 21.63 8.94 -41.02
C THR A 231 22.09 8.55 -39.62
N GLU A 232 23.28 7.95 -39.49
CA GLU A 232 23.91 7.65 -38.20
C GLU A 232 24.49 8.92 -37.54
N CYS A 233 24.88 9.93 -38.32
CA CYS A 233 25.25 11.25 -37.77
C CYS A 233 24.04 11.97 -37.17
N ILE A 234 22.91 12.03 -37.89
CA ILE A 234 21.63 12.52 -37.37
C ILE A 234 21.20 11.72 -36.13
N GLY A 235 21.31 10.39 -36.19
CA GLY A 235 21.01 9.51 -35.07
C GLY A 235 21.88 9.76 -33.83
N ALA A 236 23.14 10.20 -33.99
CA ALA A 236 23.99 10.59 -32.88
C ALA A 236 23.71 12.02 -32.38
N PHE A 237 23.44 12.97 -33.29
CA PHE A 237 23.10 14.35 -32.94
C PHE A 237 21.83 14.41 -32.09
N ASN A 238 20.73 13.82 -32.57
CA ASN A 238 19.39 13.88 -31.95
C ASN A 238 19.28 13.18 -30.57
N TYR A 239 20.39 12.66 -30.02
CA TYR A 239 20.48 12.10 -28.67
C TYR A 239 21.42 12.91 -27.76
N LEU A 240 22.40 13.61 -28.35
CA LEU A 240 23.27 14.54 -27.63
C LEU A 240 22.59 15.92 -27.48
N ASP A 241 21.71 16.27 -28.41
CA ASP A 241 20.82 17.44 -28.41
C ASP A 241 19.61 17.20 -27.48
N ILE A 242 19.86 17.06 -26.18
CA ILE A 242 18.89 16.58 -25.18
C ILE A 242 17.75 17.59 -24.93
N ASP A 243 18.04 18.88 -24.99
CA ASP A 243 17.08 19.98 -24.89
C ASP A 243 16.31 20.26 -26.21
N LYS A 244 16.83 19.75 -27.34
CA LYS A 244 16.34 19.93 -28.71
C LYS A 244 16.47 21.36 -29.27
N GLU A 245 17.38 22.18 -28.73
CA GLU A 245 17.67 23.52 -29.29
C GLU A 245 18.55 23.49 -30.56
N GLN A 246 18.91 22.30 -31.08
CA GLN A 246 19.90 22.10 -32.15
C GLN A 246 21.29 22.60 -31.75
N ARG A 247 21.62 22.50 -30.46
CA ARG A 247 22.73 23.17 -29.77
C ARG A 247 23.26 22.35 -28.59
N ILE A 248 24.23 21.50 -28.87
CA ILE A 248 24.83 20.66 -27.82
C ILE A 248 25.85 21.48 -27.03
N GLY A 249 25.58 21.68 -25.73
CA GLY A 249 26.53 22.28 -24.79
C GLY A 249 27.72 21.36 -24.44
N ARG A 250 28.89 21.96 -24.23
CA ARG A 250 30.17 21.27 -24.03
C ARG A 250 30.16 20.16 -22.98
N ASP A 251 29.70 20.47 -21.77
CA ASP A 251 29.81 19.52 -20.66
C ASP A 251 28.81 18.36 -20.80
N MET A 252 27.62 18.62 -21.36
CA MET A 252 26.62 17.59 -21.68
C MET A 252 27.15 16.62 -22.75
N PHE A 253 27.74 17.14 -23.84
CA PHE A 253 28.42 16.31 -24.84
C PHE A 253 29.51 15.44 -24.21
N VAL A 254 30.37 16.04 -23.38
CA VAL A 254 31.51 15.35 -22.77
C VAL A 254 31.04 14.22 -21.84
N VAL A 255 30.04 14.46 -20.99
CA VAL A 255 29.52 13.44 -20.05
C VAL A 255 28.94 12.25 -20.80
N GLU A 256 28.05 12.48 -21.76
CA GLU A 256 27.34 11.38 -22.45
C GLU A 256 28.26 10.63 -23.43
N VAL A 257 29.21 11.29 -24.08
CA VAL A 257 30.22 10.63 -24.91
C VAL A 257 31.20 9.81 -24.05
N LYS A 258 31.62 10.31 -22.87
CA LYS A 258 32.46 9.53 -21.92
C LYS A 258 31.78 8.23 -21.47
N LYS A 259 30.48 8.29 -21.18
CA LYS A 259 29.64 7.14 -20.80
C LYS A 259 29.66 6.06 -21.89
N TYR A 260 29.39 6.42 -23.15
CA TYR A 260 29.48 5.46 -24.26
C TYR A 260 30.90 4.99 -24.58
N MET A 261 31.93 5.83 -24.39
CA MET A 261 33.32 5.39 -24.50
C MET A 261 33.67 4.34 -23.43
N ARG A 262 33.23 4.52 -22.17
CA ARG A 262 33.43 3.51 -21.11
C ARG A 262 32.70 2.19 -21.38
N VAL A 263 31.50 2.23 -21.98
CA VAL A 263 30.80 1.02 -22.46
C VAL A 263 31.62 0.30 -23.52
N VAL A 264 32.08 1.00 -24.56
CA VAL A 264 32.90 0.43 -25.65
C VAL A 264 34.24 -0.12 -25.13
N ALA A 265 34.89 0.59 -24.21
CA ALA A 265 36.13 0.17 -23.56
C ALA A 265 35.95 -1.14 -22.79
N LYS A 266 34.86 -1.26 -22.01
CA LYS A 266 34.52 -2.48 -21.27
C LYS A 266 34.17 -3.65 -22.19
N GLU A 267 33.47 -3.41 -23.30
CA GLU A 267 33.09 -4.43 -24.27
C GLU A 267 34.26 -4.95 -25.13
N LYS A 268 35.31 -4.16 -25.29
CA LYS A 268 36.52 -4.51 -26.07
C LYS A 268 37.77 -4.74 -25.23
N SER A 269 37.68 -4.64 -23.90
CA SER A 269 38.81 -4.73 -22.97
C SER A 269 39.96 -3.76 -23.30
N VAL A 270 39.62 -2.52 -23.67
CA VAL A 270 40.58 -1.45 -24.01
C VAL A 270 40.67 -0.47 -22.85
N ASN A 271 41.88 -0.26 -22.29
CA ASN A 271 42.09 0.85 -21.36
C ASN A 271 42.03 2.19 -22.14
N ILE A 272 41.25 3.15 -21.62
CA ILE A 272 41.10 4.50 -22.19
C ILE A 272 41.42 5.61 -21.18
N ASP A 273 41.84 5.26 -19.97
CA ASP A 273 42.00 6.18 -18.84
C ASP A 273 43.11 7.21 -19.11
N ASP A 274 44.16 6.81 -19.83
CA ASP A 274 45.25 7.66 -20.34
C ASP A 274 44.80 8.92 -21.09
N PHE A 275 43.59 8.91 -21.71
CA PHE A 275 43.13 9.99 -22.60
C PHE A 275 41.65 10.35 -22.51
N ILE A 276 40.80 9.58 -21.82
CA ILE A 276 39.38 9.91 -21.66
C ILE A 276 39.19 11.23 -20.89
N ASP A 277 40.06 11.48 -19.91
CA ASP A 277 40.03 12.66 -19.03
C ASP A 277 41.20 13.65 -19.28
N SER A 278 42.03 13.43 -20.30
CA SER A 278 43.18 14.28 -20.61
C SER A 278 42.76 15.65 -21.19
N LYS A 279 42.73 16.69 -20.34
CA LYS A 279 42.72 18.09 -20.80
C LYS A 279 44.08 18.44 -21.39
N SER A 280 44.25 18.28 -22.71
CA SER A 280 45.52 18.55 -23.38
C SER A 280 45.84 20.07 -23.37
N ASN A 281 47.09 20.42 -23.07
CA ASN A 281 47.54 21.82 -23.14
C ASN A 281 47.72 22.25 -24.60
N LEU A 282 47.07 23.33 -25.02
CA LEU A 282 47.31 24.01 -26.30
C LEU A 282 48.81 24.37 -26.42
N PRO A 283 49.45 24.13 -27.59
CA PRO A 283 49.37 25.10 -28.68
C PRO A 283 49.31 24.43 -30.09
N PRO A 284 49.68 25.11 -31.21
CA PRO A 284 48.72 25.62 -32.19
C PRO A 284 48.56 24.77 -33.48
N ARG A 285 47.54 25.12 -34.29
CA ARG A 285 47.33 24.71 -35.70
C ARG A 285 48.64 24.82 -36.53
N PRO A 286 48.87 23.99 -37.60
CA PRO A 286 47.86 23.78 -38.67
C PRO A 286 47.85 22.44 -39.49
N ALA A 287 46.76 22.29 -40.26
CA ALA A 287 46.64 21.64 -41.60
C ALA A 287 46.87 20.11 -41.82
N GLY A 288 46.12 19.55 -42.79
CA GLY A 288 46.47 18.30 -43.52
C GLY A 288 45.55 17.06 -43.32
N PRO A 289 45.07 16.39 -44.39
CA PRO A 289 44.30 15.13 -44.30
C PRO A 289 44.93 13.91 -45.01
N SER A 290 44.67 12.68 -44.53
CA SER A 290 44.61 11.37 -45.25
C SER A 290 44.49 10.22 -44.21
N SER A 291 43.69 9.14 -44.36
CA SER A 291 43.91 7.85 -45.05
C SER A 291 44.88 6.90 -44.32
N SER A 292 44.70 5.57 -44.18
CA SER A 292 43.59 4.63 -44.45
C SER A 292 43.96 3.19 -43.98
N ASN A 293 42.98 2.28 -43.79
CA ASN A 293 43.16 0.79 -43.69
C ASN A 293 44.02 0.30 -42.49
N LYS A 294 44.12 -0.98 -42.07
CA LYS A 294 43.43 -2.30 -42.17
C LYS A 294 43.94 -3.09 -40.90
N GLY A 295 43.38 -4.15 -40.34
CA GLY A 295 42.29 -5.09 -40.68
C GLY A 295 42.68 -6.52 -40.21
N GLN A 296 41.73 -7.42 -39.95
CA GLN A 296 41.90 -8.88 -39.66
C GLN A 296 42.61 -9.25 -38.32
N SER A 297 42.56 -10.49 -37.78
CA SER A 297 41.55 -11.59 -37.67
C SER A 297 42.15 -12.71 -36.73
N SER A 298 41.59 -13.87 -36.33
CA SER A 298 40.32 -14.61 -36.54
C SER A 298 40.20 -15.80 -35.54
N GLN A 299 38.98 -16.37 -35.31
CA GLN A 299 38.71 -17.79 -34.89
C GLN A 299 39.12 -18.19 -33.43
N LYS A 300 38.64 -19.26 -32.75
CA LYS A 300 37.54 -20.30 -32.81
C LYS A 300 37.52 -21.00 -31.40
N GLY A 301 36.52 -21.76 -30.91
CA GLY A 301 35.15 -22.11 -31.35
C GLY A 301 34.64 -23.46 -30.76
N GLY A 302 33.39 -23.53 -30.26
CA GLY A 302 32.67 -24.75 -29.77
C GLY A 302 33.07 -25.26 -28.35
N ASN A 303 32.39 -26.21 -27.67
CA ASN A 303 31.09 -26.92 -27.79
C ASN A 303 30.90 -27.82 -26.52
N SER A 304 29.77 -28.44 -26.10
CA SER A 304 28.31 -28.26 -26.28
C SER A 304 27.50 -29.38 -25.54
N SER A 305 26.29 -29.10 -24.97
CA SER A 305 25.22 -30.05 -24.51
C SER A 305 25.51 -31.02 -23.32
N ALA A 306 24.57 -31.66 -22.60
CA ALA A 306 23.15 -31.42 -22.19
C ALA A 306 22.67 -32.55 -21.21
N GLY A 307 21.55 -32.40 -20.47
CA GLY A 307 20.79 -33.55 -19.85
C GLY A 307 20.15 -33.32 -18.44
N PRO A 308 19.05 -34.03 -18.05
CA PRO A 308 18.07 -33.49 -17.06
C PRO A 308 17.44 -34.46 -15.99
N ASN A 309 16.43 -33.95 -15.24
CA ASN A 309 15.39 -34.61 -14.40
C ASN A 309 15.79 -35.03 -12.93
N SER A 310 14.88 -35.22 -11.96
CA SER A 310 13.41 -35.51 -11.96
C SER A 310 12.58 -34.92 -10.75
N LEU A 311 11.27 -35.23 -10.69
CA LEU A 311 10.20 -34.70 -9.78
C LEU A 311 9.68 -35.73 -8.74
N VAL A 312 8.93 -35.28 -7.71
CA VAL A 312 7.89 -36.05 -6.93
C VAL A 312 6.76 -35.11 -6.43
N GLU A 313 5.50 -35.62 -6.33
CA GLU A 313 4.26 -34.93 -5.89
C GLU A 313 3.58 -35.66 -4.69
N ILE A 314 2.63 -35.02 -3.96
CA ILE A 314 1.52 -35.67 -3.18
C ILE A 314 0.24 -34.78 -3.18
N ASP A 315 -0.95 -35.41 -3.10
CA ASP A 315 -2.34 -34.88 -3.15
C ASP A 315 -3.10 -34.96 -1.79
N PHE A 316 -4.23 -34.23 -1.64
CA PHE A 316 -5.31 -34.52 -0.67
C PHE A 316 -6.71 -33.97 -1.09
N GLY A 317 -7.76 -34.79 -1.02
CA GLY A 317 -9.19 -34.40 -1.16
C GLY A 317 -9.87 -33.96 0.16
N THR A 318 -11.20 -33.76 0.28
CA THR A 318 -12.34 -34.20 -0.57
C THR A 318 -13.62 -33.34 -0.42
N ASN A 319 -14.45 -33.33 -1.48
CA ASN A 319 -15.93 -33.15 -1.58
C ASN A 319 -16.75 -32.28 -0.60
N SER A 320 -17.47 -31.30 -1.15
CA SER A 320 -18.92 -31.07 -0.87
C SER A 320 -19.63 -30.39 -2.07
N VAL A 321 -20.97 -30.38 -2.10
CA VAL A 321 -21.81 -30.00 -3.26
C VAL A 321 -22.41 -28.60 -3.09
N PRO A 322 -22.47 -27.74 -4.14
CA PRO A 322 -23.01 -26.38 -4.03
C PRO A 322 -24.53 -26.34 -3.81
N ILE A 323 -24.98 -25.38 -2.99
CA ILE A 323 -26.39 -25.11 -2.70
C ILE A 323 -26.83 -23.85 -3.43
N GLN A 324 -27.93 -23.91 -4.20
CA GLN A 324 -28.59 -22.72 -4.74
C GLN A 324 -29.34 -21.95 -3.64
N VAL A 325 -29.13 -20.64 -3.57
CA VAL A 325 -29.90 -19.75 -2.69
C VAL A 325 -31.06 -19.13 -3.48
N ASN A 326 -32.25 -19.69 -3.30
CA ASN A 326 -33.48 -19.07 -3.78
C ASN A 326 -33.80 -17.81 -2.95
N LYS A 327 -34.26 -16.73 -3.60
CA LYS A 327 -34.93 -15.64 -2.88
C LYS A 327 -36.19 -16.19 -2.20
N ILE A 328 -36.31 -15.92 -0.91
CA ILE A 328 -37.46 -16.30 -0.09
C ILE A 328 -38.65 -15.41 -0.44
N SER A 329 -39.84 -15.99 -0.54
CA SER A 329 -41.07 -15.26 -0.91
C SER A 329 -41.89 -14.83 0.30
N ASP A 330 -42.76 -13.82 0.14
CA ASP A 330 -43.78 -13.45 1.14
C ASP A 330 -44.64 -14.63 1.59
N GLN A 331 -44.79 -15.66 0.74
CA GLN A 331 -45.52 -16.88 1.08
C GLN A 331 -44.69 -17.79 2.00
N ASP A 332 -43.39 -17.98 1.73
CA ASP A 332 -42.48 -18.70 2.64
C ASP A 332 -42.46 -18.06 4.04
N ILE A 333 -42.43 -16.73 4.10
CA ILE A 333 -42.45 -15.92 5.32
C ILE A 333 -43.73 -16.17 6.13
N LYS A 334 -44.89 -16.27 5.46
CA LYS A 334 -46.19 -16.60 6.09
C LYS A 334 -46.28 -18.06 6.51
N ASP A 335 -45.82 -18.98 5.67
CA ASP A 335 -45.89 -20.42 5.92
C ASP A 335 -45.06 -20.83 7.13
N VAL A 336 -43.86 -20.26 7.30
CA VAL A 336 -43.01 -20.52 8.49
C VAL A 336 -43.66 -19.97 9.77
N VAL A 337 -44.22 -18.75 9.74
CA VAL A 337 -44.92 -18.18 10.90
C VAL A 337 -46.14 -19.02 11.26
N ASN A 338 -46.99 -19.38 10.29
CA ASN A 338 -48.15 -20.23 10.52
C ASN A 338 -47.75 -21.60 11.09
N LYS A 339 -46.62 -22.17 10.65
CA LYS A 339 -46.09 -23.43 11.21
C LYS A 339 -45.63 -23.26 12.66
N LEU A 340 -44.97 -22.15 13.00
CA LEU A 340 -44.55 -21.83 14.38
C LEU A 340 -45.76 -21.57 15.31
N THR A 341 -46.70 -20.72 14.90
CA THR A 341 -47.85 -20.32 15.73
C THR A 341 -48.94 -21.38 15.80
N GLN A 342 -49.33 -21.98 14.68
CA GLN A 342 -50.46 -22.92 14.63
C GLN A 342 -50.04 -24.36 14.92
N THR A 343 -48.90 -24.83 14.39
CA THR A 343 -48.43 -26.22 14.59
C THR A 343 -47.63 -26.38 15.88
N TYR A 344 -46.65 -25.51 16.13
CA TYR A 344 -45.77 -25.62 17.31
C TYR A 344 -46.26 -24.83 18.54
N LYS A 345 -47.30 -24.00 18.39
CA LYS A 345 -47.87 -23.13 19.44
C LYS A 345 -46.83 -22.23 20.11
N ILE A 346 -45.96 -21.64 19.27
CA ILE A 346 -44.94 -20.68 19.69
C ILE A 346 -45.49 -19.28 19.51
N ASP A 347 -45.44 -18.48 20.58
CA ASP A 347 -45.63 -17.04 20.48
C ASP A 347 -44.38 -16.41 19.83
N ILE A 348 -44.59 -15.68 18.74
CA ILE A 348 -43.51 -15.07 17.96
C ILE A 348 -42.90 -13.87 18.70
N LYS A 349 -43.71 -13.13 19.48
CA LYS A 349 -43.26 -11.98 20.25
C LYS A 349 -42.39 -12.42 21.43
N GLU A 350 -42.83 -13.43 22.19
CA GLU A 350 -42.03 -14.04 23.27
C GLU A 350 -40.68 -14.58 22.75
N LEU A 351 -40.71 -15.26 21.60
CA LEU A 351 -39.52 -15.78 20.92
C LEU A 351 -38.55 -14.67 20.49
N LEU A 352 -39.03 -13.64 19.80
CA LEU A 352 -38.19 -12.53 19.33
C LEU A 352 -37.60 -11.72 20.50
N SER A 353 -38.39 -11.45 21.55
CA SER A 353 -37.88 -10.82 22.78
C SER A 353 -36.78 -11.68 23.42
N HIS A 354 -36.93 -13.00 23.49
CA HIS A 354 -35.88 -13.90 23.98
C HIS A 354 -34.62 -13.90 23.10
N ILE A 355 -34.76 -13.75 21.78
CA ILE A 355 -33.61 -13.65 20.86
C ILE A 355 -32.81 -12.37 21.14
N ILE A 356 -33.48 -11.21 21.27
CA ILE A 356 -32.83 -9.93 21.60
C ILE A 356 -32.14 -9.97 22.97
N LEU A 357 -32.84 -10.48 24.00
CA LEU A 357 -32.32 -10.55 25.36
C LEU A 357 -31.10 -11.47 25.50
N ASN A 358 -31.01 -12.50 24.64
CA ASN A 358 -29.95 -13.50 24.71
C ASN A 358 -28.84 -13.32 23.66
N CYS A 359 -28.94 -12.30 22.80
CA CYS A 359 -27.83 -11.86 21.96
C CYS A 359 -26.67 -11.36 22.82
N LYS A 360 -25.47 -11.86 22.52
CA LYS A 360 -24.23 -11.54 23.24
C LYS A 360 -23.63 -10.21 22.82
N HIS A 361 -23.87 -9.81 21.57
CA HIS A 361 -23.25 -8.66 20.92
C HIS A 361 -24.34 -7.73 20.35
N PRO A 362 -25.10 -7.01 21.20
CA PRO A 362 -26.26 -6.23 20.77
C PRO A 362 -25.92 -5.20 19.68
N ASN A 363 -24.70 -4.67 19.69
CA ASN A 363 -24.25 -3.65 18.74
C ASN A 363 -23.63 -4.25 17.46
N SER A 364 -23.76 -5.57 17.23
CA SER A 364 -23.08 -6.30 16.13
C SER A 364 -24.02 -7.13 15.25
N GLY A 365 -25.34 -7.05 15.48
CA GLY A 365 -26.33 -7.88 14.78
C GLY A 365 -26.50 -9.27 15.41
N ILE A 366 -27.62 -9.92 15.10
CA ILE A 366 -28.05 -11.18 15.70
C ILE A 366 -27.65 -12.33 14.77
N PHE A 367 -26.50 -12.94 15.09
CA PHE A 367 -25.96 -14.09 14.37
C PHE A 367 -26.78 -15.37 14.59
N VAL A 368 -26.64 -16.33 13.66
CA VAL A 368 -27.29 -17.65 13.71
C VAL A 368 -27.04 -18.37 15.04
N SER A 369 -25.86 -18.24 15.63
CA SER A 369 -25.46 -18.85 16.91
C SER A 369 -26.32 -18.38 18.09
N ASP A 370 -26.47 -17.06 18.25
CA ASP A 370 -27.28 -16.46 19.33
C ASP A 370 -28.78 -16.73 19.10
N PHE A 371 -29.24 -16.63 17.85
CA PHE A 371 -30.60 -16.99 17.47
C PHE A 371 -30.95 -18.46 17.82
N PHE A 372 -30.05 -19.42 17.54
CA PHE A 372 -30.27 -20.81 17.94
C PHE A 372 -30.22 -21.01 19.45
N SER A 373 -29.32 -20.30 20.16
CA SER A 373 -29.22 -20.35 21.63
C SER A 373 -30.54 -19.93 22.31
N ALA A 374 -31.26 -18.95 21.76
CA ALA A 374 -32.56 -18.53 22.29
C ALA A 374 -33.60 -19.67 22.31
N PHE A 375 -33.70 -20.48 21.25
CA PHE A 375 -34.59 -21.65 21.23
C PHE A 375 -34.21 -22.72 22.26
N GLU A 376 -32.92 -22.88 22.56
CA GLU A 376 -32.45 -23.84 23.56
C GLU A 376 -32.72 -23.35 24.98
N LYS A 377 -32.48 -22.06 25.25
CA LYS A 377 -32.80 -21.41 26.54
C LYS A 377 -34.29 -21.43 26.85
N LEU A 378 -35.15 -21.18 25.86
CA LEU A 378 -36.61 -21.36 25.93
C LEU A 378 -37.04 -22.84 26.07
N LYS A 379 -36.12 -23.81 26.01
CA LYS A 379 -36.38 -25.28 26.08
C LYS A 379 -37.30 -25.84 24.98
N ILE A 380 -37.78 -25.00 24.06
CA ILE A 380 -38.55 -25.37 22.86
C ILE A 380 -37.68 -25.95 21.74
N GLY A 381 -36.36 -25.79 21.80
CA GLY A 381 -35.40 -26.16 20.76
C GLY A 381 -35.43 -27.63 20.33
N ARG A 382 -35.97 -28.54 21.15
CA ARG A 382 -36.18 -29.96 20.80
C ARG A 382 -37.55 -30.26 20.17
N LYS A 383 -38.51 -29.34 20.24
CA LYS A 383 -39.86 -29.48 19.63
C LYS A 383 -39.91 -29.00 18.18
N ILE A 384 -39.07 -28.02 17.83
CA ILE A 384 -39.05 -27.35 16.52
C ILE A 384 -37.85 -27.88 15.73
N PRO A 385 -38.03 -28.48 14.53
CA PRO A 385 -36.91 -28.93 13.70
C PRO A 385 -35.97 -27.79 13.32
N ASN A 386 -34.66 -28.05 13.28
CA ASN A 386 -33.66 -27.04 12.94
C ASN A 386 -33.85 -26.45 11.53
N GLU A 387 -34.43 -27.21 10.60
CA GLU A 387 -34.87 -26.72 9.28
C GLU A 387 -35.89 -25.56 9.40
N VAL A 388 -36.88 -25.70 10.29
CA VAL A 388 -37.91 -24.65 10.51
C VAL A 388 -37.28 -23.42 11.16
N LYS A 389 -36.33 -23.61 12.10
CA LYS A 389 -35.55 -22.51 12.70
C LYS A 389 -34.69 -21.79 11.64
N MET A 390 -33.94 -22.53 10.82
CA MET A 390 -33.13 -21.96 9.73
C MET A 390 -33.98 -21.22 8.72
N LYS A 391 -35.15 -21.75 8.35
CA LYS A 391 -36.07 -21.04 7.45
C LYS A 391 -36.64 -19.79 8.12
N PHE A 392 -36.90 -19.79 9.43
CA PHE A 392 -37.30 -18.58 10.17
C PHE A 392 -36.18 -17.53 10.25
N PHE A 393 -34.93 -17.93 10.51
CA PHE A 393 -33.75 -17.05 10.46
C PHE A 393 -33.63 -16.34 9.10
N LYS A 394 -33.63 -17.13 8.01
CA LYS A 394 -33.53 -16.60 6.65
C LYS A 394 -34.75 -15.79 6.18
N CYS A 395 -35.86 -15.83 6.91
CA CYS A 395 -36.99 -14.92 6.67
C CYS A 395 -36.80 -13.55 7.34
N MET A 396 -35.87 -13.40 8.30
CA MET A 396 -35.49 -12.14 8.94
C MET A 396 -34.26 -11.51 8.30
N ASP A 397 -33.26 -12.34 7.99
CA ASP A 397 -32.05 -11.99 7.25
C ASP A 397 -32.42 -11.66 5.79
N SER A 398 -32.94 -10.44 5.59
CA SER A 398 -33.53 -9.96 4.35
C SER A 398 -32.47 -9.49 3.35
N GLY A 399 -31.32 -9.01 3.87
CA GLY A 399 -30.11 -8.72 3.13
C GLY A 399 -29.35 -9.98 2.70
N ASN A 400 -29.64 -11.14 3.29
CA ASN A 400 -28.88 -12.39 3.15
C ASN A 400 -27.39 -12.17 3.50
N ASN A 401 -27.15 -11.52 4.65
CA ASN A 401 -25.86 -11.14 5.19
C ASN A 401 -25.31 -12.16 6.24
N GLY A 402 -26.16 -13.02 6.80
CA GLY A 402 -25.81 -13.99 7.85
C GLY A 402 -26.03 -13.52 9.30
N SER A 403 -26.53 -12.30 9.51
CA SER A 403 -26.68 -11.62 10.81
C SER A 403 -27.84 -10.60 10.79
N ILE A 404 -28.94 -10.92 11.46
CA ILE A 404 -30.15 -10.08 11.45
C ILE A 404 -29.88 -8.77 12.22
N ASP A 405 -29.99 -7.62 11.57
CA ASP A 405 -29.89 -6.33 12.27
C ASP A 405 -31.22 -5.85 12.88
N TYR A 406 -31.20 -4.74 13.62
CA TYR A 406 -32.41 -4.21 14.26
C TYR A 406 -33.39 -3.56 13.28
N GLU A 407 -32.96 -2.99 12.15
CA GLU A 407 -33.89 -2.52 11.10
C GLU A 407 -34.63 -3.71 10.48
N GLU A 408 -33.91 -4.77 10.13
CA GLU A 408 -34.48 -5.98 9.56
C GLU A 408 -35.49 -6.63 10.51
N MET A 409 -35.15 -6.70 11.80
CA MET A 409 -36.04 -7.24 12.82
C MET A 409 -37.29 -6.37 13.04
N ILE A 410 -37.16 -5.04 13.01
CA ILE A 410 -38.31 -4.11 13.11
C ILE A 410 -39.17 -4.19 11.83
N GLN A 411 -38.57 -4.22 10.64
CA GLN A 411 -39.27 -4.35 9.36
C GLN A 411 -40.08 -5.65 9.31
N PHE A 412 -39.45 -6.80 9.59
CA PHE A 412 -40.05 -8.14 9.64
C PHE A 412 -41.22 -8.25 10.62
N TYR A 413 -41.22 -7.45 11.68
CA TYR A 413 -42.29 -7.39 12.68
C TYR A 413 -43.43 -6.44 12.25
N VAL A 414 -43.10 -5.24 11.76
CA VAL A 414 -44.08 -4.22 11.33
C VAL A 414 -44.85 -4.64 10.07
N GLU A 415 -44.19 -5.26 9.08
CA GLU A 415 -44.84 -5.67 7.81
C GLU A 415 -45.95 -6.73 8.00
N ARG A 416 -46.00 -7.39 9.15
CA ARG A 416 -46.97 -8.46 9.44
C ARG A 416 -48.27 -8.01 10.09
N LYS A 417 -48.33 -6.80 10.65
CA LYS A 417 -49.53 -6.23 11.30
C LYS A 417 -50.18 -7.16 12.35
N ASP A 418 -49.39 -7.71 13.27
CA ASP A 418 -49.96 -8.39 14.43
C ASP A 418 -50.71 -7.38 15.32
N PRO A 419 -52.01 -7.56 15.63
CA PRO A 419 -52.78 -6.60 16.42
C PRO A 419 -52.41 -6.53 17.91
N SER A 420 -51.58 -7.45 18.43
CA SER A 420 -51.31 -7.64 19.87
C SER A 420 -50.31 -6.64 20.50
N SER A 421 -50.43 -5.36 20.11
CA SER A 421 -49.53 -4.25 20.45
C SER A 421 -48.11 -4.40 19.87
N PRO A 422 -47.81 -3.70 18.74
CA PRO A 422 -46.45 -3.66 18.18
C PRO A 422 -45.42 -2.97 19.08
N MET A 423 -45.85 -2.02 19.92
CA MET A 423 -44.94 -1.00 20.45
C MET A 423 -43.96 -1.49 21.53
N SER A 424 -44.39 -2.39 22.43
CA SER A 424 -43.51 -2.87 23.50
C SER A 424 -42.24 -3.54 22.96
N PHE A 425 -42.33 -4.20 21.81
CA PHE A 425 -41.18 -4.85 21.16
C PHE A 425 -40.12 -3.84 20.66
N ILE A 426 -40.55 -2.67 20.16
CA ILE A 426 -39.64 -1.60 19.74
C ILE A 426 -38.99 -0.95 20.96
N TYR A 427 -39.73 -0.78 22.07
CA TYR A 427 -39.17 -0.30 23.33
C TYR A 427 -38.20 -1.32 23.96
N THR A 428 -38.49 -2.62 23.93
CA THR A 428 -37.56 -3.70 24.32
C THR A 428 -36.21 -3.58 23.60
N ILE A 429 -36.21 -3.29 22.28
CA ILE A 429 -34.97 -3.11 21.50
C ILE A 429 -34.18 -1.89 22.01
N VAL A 430 -34.82 -0.72 22.15
CA VAL A 430 -34.13 0.50 22.59
C VAL A 430 -33.66 0.43 24.03
N ALA A 431 -34.47 -0.10 24.95
CA ALA A 431 -34.08 -0.35 26.33
C ALA A 431 -32.85 -1.28 26.41
N ARG A 432 -32.75 -2.28 25.53
CA ARG A 432 -31.57 -3.16 25.44
C ARG A 432 -30.32 -2.42 24.92
N ILE A 433 -30.47 -1.51 23.96
CA ILE A 433 -29.38 -0.66 23.43
C ILE A 433 -28.93 0.35 24.50
N PHE A 434 -29.86 1.11 25.11
CA PHE A 434 -29.55 2.10 26.14
C PHE A 434 -28.86 1.45 27.36
N ARG A 435 -29.27 0.22 27.73
CA ARG A 435 -28.61 -0.58 28.77
C ARG A 435 -27.25 -1.14 28.34
N SER A 436 -26.98 -1.38 27.05
CA SER A 436 -25.64 -1.81 26.57
C SER A 436 -24.62 -0.68 26.60
N ILE A 437 -25.06 0.57 26.45
CA ILE A 437 -24.22 1.79 26.49
C ILE A 437 -24.25 2.55 27.83
N GLN A 438 -25.00 2.04 28.83
CA GLN A 438 -25.13 2.60 30.19
C GLN A 438 -25.64 4.05 30.29
N ILE A 439 -26.43 4.51 29.32
CA ILE A 439 -27.01 5.87 29.31
C ILE A 439 -28.49 5.82 29.75
N ARG A 440 -28.91 6.72 30.65
CA ARG A 440 -30.32 6.83 31.05
C ARG A 440 -31.14 7.50 29.96
N THR A 441 -32.39 7.09 29.76
CA THR A 441 -33.30 7.59 28.71
C THR A 441 -33.44 9.12 28.71
N THR A 442 -33.40 9.74 29.89
CA THR A 442 -33.42 11.20 30.07
C THR A 442 -32.12 11.90 29.66
N GLU A 443 -30.96 11.24 29.84
CA GLU A 443 -29.65 11.74 29.38
C GLU A 443 -29.51 11.60 27.86
N ALA A 444 -29.99 10.49 27.28
CA ALA A 444 -30.04 10.30 25.83
C ALA A 444 -30.84 11.41 25.13
N LEU A 445 -32.02 11.77 25.65
CA LEU A 445 -32.82 12.87 25.09
C LEU A 445 -32.23 14.25 25.36
N SER A 446 -31.54 14.45 26.50
CA SER A 446 -30.77 15.67 26.76
C SER A 446 -29.62 15.84 25.76
N PHE A 447 -28.94 14.76 25.37
CA PHE A 447 -27.90 14.77 24.33
C PHE A 447 -28.48 15.15 22.95
N LEU A 448 -29.75 14.79 22.69
CA LEU A 448 -30.49 15.23 21.50
C LEU A 448 -31.11 16.65 21.62
N SER A 449 -30.86 17.36 22.72
CA SER A 449 -31.45 18.68 23.03
C SER A 449 -32.98 18.71 23.18
N ILE A 450 -33.60 17.56 23.50
CA ILE A 450 -35.06 17.42 23.60
C ILE A 450 -35.49 17.53 25.08
N GLN A 451 -36.35 18.51 25.38
CA GLN A 451 -36.92 18.65 26.72
C GLN A 451 -37.97 17.55 26.98
N PRO A 452 -38.06 16.97 28.20
CA PRO A 452 -39.01 15.89 28.49
C PRO A 452 -40.48 16.25 28.22
N ASP A 453 -40.91 17.50 28.44
CA ASP A 453 -42.27 17.95 28.20
C ASP A 453 -42.59 18.26 26.72
N ALA A 454 -41.62 18.10 25.82
CA ALA A 454 -41.77 18.43 24.40
C ALA A 454 -42.87 17.60 23.70
N GLN A 455 -43.63 18.30 22.84
CA GLN A 455 -44.61 17.72 21.92
C GLN A 455 -43.93 17.50 20.56
N LEU A 456 -43.61 16.24 20.23
CA LEU A 456 -42.98 15.84 18.98
C LEU A 456 -44.03 15.72 17.87
N ASP A 457 -43.87 16.50 16.80
CA ASP A 457 -44.58 16.30 15.54
C ASP A 457 -43.87 15.23 14.67
N GLN A 458 -44.46 14.88 13.52
CA GLN A 458 -43.92 13.83 12.65
C GLN A 458 -42.47 14.11 12.20
N LYS A 459 -42.13 15.39 11.93
CA LYS A 459 -40.78 15.78 11.51
C LYS A 459 -39.77 15.72 12.64
N SER A 460 -40.14 16.23 13.82
CA SER A 460 -39.31 16.15 15.02
C SER A 460 -39.09 14.70 15.41
N PHE A 461 -40.14 13.87 15.42
CA PHE A 461 -40.03 12.45 15.70
C PHE A 461 -39.11 11.71 14.73
N VAL A 462 -39.12 12.02 13.43
CA VAL A 462 -38.16 11.45 12.48
C VAL A 462 -36.71 11.69 12.93
N VAL A 463 -36.37 12.90 13.38
CA VAL A 463 -35.03 13.25 13.89
C VAL A 463 -34.72 12.55 15.23
N VAL A 464 -35.73 12.32 16.09
CA VAL A 464 -35.56 11.49 17.29
C VAL A 464 -35.34 10.02 16.91
N ALA A 465 -36.09 9.51 15.93
CA ALA A 465 -36.18 8.09 15.64
C ALA A 465 -34.98 7.54 14.88
N ASP A 466 -34.42 8.35 13.99
CA ASP A 466 -33.14 8.10 13.34
C ASP A 466 -32.01 7.90 14.37
N LYS A 467 -32.08 8.62 15.50
CA LYS A 467 -31.04 8.65 16.56
C LYS A 467 -31.30 7.74 17.77
N ILE A 468 -32.56 7.38 18.06
CA ILE A 468 -32.94 6.53 19.21
C ILE A 468 -33.35 5.12 18.80
N PHE A 469 -34.13 4.98 17.72
CA PHE A 469 -34.57 3.66 17.23
C PHE A 469 -33.60 3.09 16.19
N SER A 470 -32.63 3.90 15.70
CA SER A 470 -31.67 3.56 14.64
C SER A 470 -32.33 3.05 13.36
N VAL A 471 -33.52 3.56 13.03
CA VAL A 471 -34.29 3.21 11.83
C VAL A 471 -34.10 4.29 10.77
N GLN A 472 -33.18 4.10 9.83
CA GLN A 472 -32.82 5.06 8.77
C GLN A 472 -33.80 5.06 7.57
N ARG A 473 -34.99 4.48 7.73
CA ARG A 473 -35.99 4.34 6.65
C ARG A 473 -37.22 5.24 6.90
N PRO A 474 -37.37 6.39 6.20
CA PRO A 474 -38.44 7.36 6.46
C PRO A 474 -39.87 6.80 6.42
N LYS A 475 -40.16 5.83 5.55
CA LYS A 475 -41.48 5.18 5.49
C LYS A 475 -41.76 4.30 6.72
N LEU A 476 -40.74 3.71 7.32
CA LEU A 476 -40.87 2.88 8.52
C LEU A 476 -40.98 3.78 9.76
N GLN A 477 -40.18 4.86 9.83
CA GLN A 477 -40.33 5.93 10.83
C GLN A 477 -41.75 6.53 10.83
N GLU A 478 -42.32 6.82 9.64
CA GLU A 478 -43.68 7.34 9.48
C GLU A 478 -44.76 6.37 9.99
N ILE A 479 -44.63 5.06 9.72
CA ILE A 479 -45.55 4.03 10.24
C ILE A 479 -45.45 3.98 11.77
N VAL A 480 -44.24 3.95 12.33
CA VAL A 480 -44.01 3.89 13.78
C VAL A 480 -44.56 5.16 14.49
N PHE A 481 -44.38 6.35 13.92
CA PHE A 481 -44.97 7.58 14.46
C PHE A 481 -46.51 7.56 14.48
N LYS A 482 -47.12 7.02 13.42
CA LYS A 482 -48.57 6.97 13.27
C LYS A 482 -49.23 6.05 14.31
N GLU A 483 -48.58 4.93 14.64
CA GLU A 483 -48.99 4.04 15.72
C GLU A 483 -48.70 4.67 17.11
N LEU A 484 -47.51 5.25 17.34
CA LEU A 484 -47.17 5.94 18.59
C LEU A 484 -48.16 7.03 19.00
N THR A 485 -48.67 7.76 18.00
CA THR A 485 -49.67 8.82 18.19
C THR A 485 -51.11 8.30 18.16
N ASN A 486 -51.38 7.03 17.85
CA ASN A 486 -52.71 6.51 17.51
C ASN A 486 -53.46 7.39 16.47
N GLY A 487 -52.73 8.00 15.54
CA GLY A 487 -53.28 8.95 14.57
C GLY A 487 -53.62 10.35 15.11
N LEU A 488 -53.32 10.68 16.37
CA LEU A 488 -53.51 12.02 16.96
C LEU A 488 -52.49 13.05 16.44
N GLY A 489 -51.43 12.61 15.75
CA GLY A 489 -50.46 13.48 15.06
C GLY A 489 -49.39 14.14 15.94
N VAL A 490 -49.45 13.97 17.26
CA VAL A 490 -48.49 14.56 18.21
C VAL A 490 -48.13 13.54 19.32
N LEU A 491 -46.85 13.43 19.66
CA LEU A 491 -46.31 12.51 20.67
C LEU A 491 -45.58 13.29 21.77
N SER A 492 -45.98 13.11 23.03
CA SER A 492 -45.21 13.63 24.17
C SER A 492 -43.89 12.84 24.33
N ALA A 493 -42.77 13.56 24.46
CA ALA A 493 -41.48 12.97 24.79
C ALA A 493 -41.51 12.30 26.19
N GLU A 494 -42.20 12.88 27.17
CA GLU A 494 -42.43 12.32 28.51
C GLU A 494 -43.10 10.95 28.45
N LYS A 495 -44.09 10.78 27.56
CA LYS A 495 -44.75 9.49 27.31
C LYS A 495 -43.82 8.48 26.63
N LEU A 496 -42.91 8.95 25.77
CA LEU A 496 -41.91 8.10 25.10
C LEU A 496 -40.85 7.61 26.10
N ILE A 497 -40.37 8.50 26.98
CA ILE A 497 -39.49 8.18 28.11
C ILE A 497 -40.15 7.13 29.01
N PHE A 498 -41.39 7.39 29.46
CA PHE A 498 -42.09 6.55 30.43
C PHE A 498 -42.25 5.09 29.96
N GLU A 499 -42.54 4.85 28.68
CA GLU A 499 -42.68 3.49 28.17
C GLU A 499 -41.33 2.79 27.90
N ILE A 500 -40.24 3.53 27.69
CA ILE A 500 -38.88 2.96 27.58
C ILE A 500 -38.32 2.64 28.98
N ASP A 501 -38.39 3.57 29.93
CA ASP A 501 -37.91 3.37 31.31
C ASP A 501 -38.65 2.21 32.00
N LYS A 502 -39.96 2.08 31.76
CA LYS A 502 -40.79 0.95 32.22
C LYS A 502 -40.35 -0.42 31.67
N GLU A 503 -39.78 -0.47 30.47
CA GLU A 503 -39.18 -1.70 29.93
C GLU A 503 -37.77 -1.92 30.53
N ILE A 504 -36.99 -0.86 30.81
CA ILE A 504 -35.72 -0.95 31.53
C ILE A 504 -35.93 -1.52 32.95
N ASP A 505 -36.88 -0.96 33.72
CA ASP A 505 -37.29 -1.47 35.05
C ASP A 505 -37.73 -2.94 35.00
N PHE A 506 -38.41 -3.34 33.91
CA PHE A 506 -38.82 -4.72 33.67
C PHE A 506 -37.59 -5.64 33.44
N PHE A 507 -36.55 -5.18 32.76
CA PHE A 507 -35.30 -5.95 32.58
C PHE A 507 -34.45 -6.01 33.86
N GLU A 508 -34.37 -4.94 34.65
CA GLU A 508 -33.64 -4.96 35.92
C GLU A 508 -34.31 -5.87 36.96
N SER A 509 -35.64 -5.89 37.00
CA SER A 509 -36.39 -6.82 37.86
C SER A 509 -36.27 -8.29 37.42
N HIS A 510 -36.13 -8.58 36.10
CA HIS A 510 -35.97 -9.95 35.62
C HIS A 510 -34.55 -10.53 35.79
N ASP A 511 -33.49 -9.71 35.71
CA ASP A 511 -32.12 -10.18 36.04
C ASP A 511 -31.98 -10.48 37.56
N GLY A 512 -32.76 -9.81 38.41
CA GLY A 512 -32.76 -10.03 39.85
C GLY A 512 -33.03 -11.47 40.26
N ASP A 513 -33.92 -12.17 39.55
CA ASP A 513 -34.32 -13.56 39.87
C ASP A 513 -33.27 -14.63 39.47
N LEU A 514 -32.20 -14.24 38.79
CA LEU A 514 -31.03 -15.10 38.54
C LEU A 514 -29.85 -14.84 39.48
N GLN A 515 -29.89 -13.77 40.30
CA GLN A 515 -28.89 -13.49 41.34
C GLN A 515 -29.45 -13.50 42.78
N SER A 516 -30.74 -13.76 42.98
CA SER A 516 -31.46 -13.76 44.27
C SER A 516 -31.10 -14.90 45.25
N SER A 517 -29.84 -15.37 45.28
CA SER A 517 -29.38 -16.45 46.17
C SER A 517 -28.21 -16.09 47.12
N ARG A 518 -27.91 -14.79 47.34
CA ARG A 518 -27.16 -14.32 48.52
C ARG A 518 -27.45 -12.85 48.88
N LEU A 519 -27.38 -12.55 50.18
CA LEU A 519 -27.34 -11.21 50.80
C LEU A 519 -28.59 -10.30 50.66
N ASN A 520 -29.75 -10.86 50.97
CA ASN A 520 -30.89 -10.05 51.42
C ASN A 520 -30.73 -9.71 52.92
N LYS A 521 -30.42 -8.44 53.29
CA LYS A 521 -30.71 -7.76 54.59
C LYS A 521 -29.92 -6.44 54.81
N SER A 522 -30.56 -5.31 54.56
CA SER A 522 -30.85 -4.27 55.58
C SER A 522 -31.75 -3.20 54.96
N SER A 523 -32.52 -2.45 55.77
CA SER A 523 -33.65 -1.66 55.27
C SER A 523 -33.95 -0.39 56.07
N ASN A 524 -34.73 0.51 55.43
CA ASN A 524 -35.50 1.63 56.00
C ASN A 524 -34.76 2.91 56.44
N SER A 525 -34.87 3.98 55.62
CA SER A 525 -35.36 5.33 56.01
C SER A 525 -35.43 6.22 54.74
N ILE A 526 -36.58 6.66 54.22
CA ILE A 526 -37.66 7.53 54.74
C ILE A 526 -37.36 9.05 54.65
N SER A 527 -37.35 9.54 53.40
CA SER A 527 -38.24 10.61 52.89
C SER A 527 -38.00 12.13 53.12
N LYS A 528 -38.47 12.88 52.11
CA LYS A 528 -39.13 14.22 52.11
C LYS A 528 -38.32 15.53 51.89
N MET A 529 -39.02 16.42 51.16
CA MET A 529 -38.76 17.84 50.83
C MET A 529 -37.59 18.09 49.84
N GLY A 530 -37.70 18.90 48.78
CA GLY A 530 -38.88 19.52 48.14
C GLY A 530 -38.82 21.05 48.04
N GLY A 531 -38.61 21.59 46.84
CA GLY A 531 -38.65 23.05 46.58
C GLY A 531 -38.58 23.39 45.08
N LYS A 532 -39.42 24.33 44.62
CA LYS A 532 -39.44 24.86 43.23
C LYS A 532 -38.93 26.30 43.22
N LYS A 533 -38.18 26.73 42.19
CA LYS A 533 -38.49 27.92 41.35
C LYS A 533 -37.41 28.32 40.31
N SER A 534 -37.87 28.43 39.05
CA SER A 534 -37.54 29.42 37.99
C SER A 534 -36.10 29.89 37.74
N PHE A 535 -35.66 29.70 36.48
CA PHE A 535 -34.78 30.62 35.74
C PHE A 535 -35.23 32.09 35.82
N ALA A 536 -34.28 33.03 35.90
CA ALA A 536 -34.45 34.40 35.41
C ALA A 536 -33.10 35.11 35.17
N ASN A 537 -32.99 35.79 34.03
CA ASN A 537 -32.11 36.95 33.75
C ASN A 537 -30.58 36.81 33.95
N LEU A 538 -29.88 36.46 32.86
CA LEU A 538 -28.51 36.90 32.61
C LEU A 538 -28.41 37.62 31.25
N LYS A 539 -28.74 38.92 31.26
CA LYS A 539 -28.49 39.89 30.18
C LYS A 539 -28.30 41.28 30.81
N ASN A 540 -27.54 42.14 30.14
CA ASN A 540 -27.20 43.53 30.49
C ASN A 540 -26.10 43.73 31.56
N SER A 541 -24.83 43.77 31.13
CA SER A 541 -23.84 44.73 31.69
C SER A 541 -22.62 44.99 30.79
N VAL A 542 -22.74 44.91 29.45
CA VAL A 542 -21.73 45.47 28.53
C VAL A 542 -22.15 46.88 28.16
N LEU A 543 -21.71 47.88 28.96
CA LEU A 543 -21.57 49.30 28.63
C LEU A 543 -21.28 50.14 29.90
N GLN A 544 -20.00 50.37 30.22
CA GLN A 544 -19.48 51.63 30.77
C GLN A 544 -17.97 51.54 31.07
N ARG A 545 -17.26 52.65 30.82
CA ARG A 545 -15.83 52.98 31.11
C ARG A 545 -14.85 52.90 29.93
N GLN A 546 -15.02 53.82 28.99
CA GLN A 546 -13.87 54.59 28.47
C GLN A 546 -13.84 55.97 29.17
N GLU A 547 -12.78 56.75 28.87
CA GLU A 547 -12.42 58.08 29.39
C GLU A 547 -11.73 58.14 30.78
N SER A 548 -10.39 58.24 30.76
CA SER A 548 -9.68 59.45 31.21
C SER A 548 -8.15 59.35 30.99
N ALA A 549 -7.55 60.36 30.33
CA ALA A 549 -6.10 60.57 30.11
C ALA A 549 -5.33 59.47 29.31
N GLY A 550 -4.29 59.79 28.54
CA GLY A 550 -3.74 61.11 28.16
C GLY A 550 -2.52 60.93 27.25
N SER A 551 -2.30 61.82 26.28
CA SER A 551 -1.32 61.59 25.20
C SER A 551 0.14 61.90 25.55
N LYS A 552 1.06 61.10 25.01
CA LYS A 552 2.39 61.49 24.48
C LYS A 552 3.08 60.29 23.81
N GLY A 553 3.51 60.45 22.56
CA GLY A 553 4.23 59.42 21.81
C GLY A 553 5.73 59.41 22.07
N SER A 554 6.37 58.26 21.91
CA SER A 554 7.82 58.10 21.74
C SER A 554 8.14 56.70 21.19
N ASN A 555 9.15 56.58 20.33
CA ASN A 555 9.60 55.28 19.82
C ASN A 555 10.05 54.38 20.97
N LYS A 556 9.54 53.14 21.00
CA LYS A 556 10.09 52.05 21.83
C LYS A 556 10.18 50.79 20.99
N LYS A 557 11.29 50.06 21.19
CA LYS A 557 11.50 48.72 20.61
C LYS A 557 10.41 47.76 21.10
N LEU A 558 10.18 46.67 20.36
CA LEU A 558 9.50 45.49 20.89
C LEU A 558 10.11 45.10 22.26
N PRO A 559 9.30 44.72 23.26
CA PRO A 559 9.80 44.03 24.44
C PRO A 559 10.39 42.68 24.03
N SER A 560 11.57 42.32 24.54
CA SER A 560 12.07 40.95 24.40
C SER A 560 11.26 39.98 25.28
N LEU A 561 11.13 38.73 24.84
CA LEU A 561 10.28 37.70 25.46
C LEU A 561 10.63 37.40 26.94
N ASN A 562 11.84 37.76 27.39
CA ASN A 562 12.45 37.42 28.69
C ASN A 562 11.78 38.05 29.95
N ARG A 563 10.46 38.28 29.95
CA ARG A 563 9.69 38.75 31.12
C ARG A 563 8.43 37.96 31.45
N ILE A 564 8.02 36.99 30.63
CA ILE A 564 6.91 36.07 30.94
C ILE A 564 7.48 34.65 31.13
N ASN A 565 8.21 34.42 32.24
CA ASN A 565 8.22 33.09 32.92
C ASN A 565 9.02 32.97 34.23
N THR A 566 9.61 34.03 34.79
CA THR A 566 10.50 33.96 35.97
C THR A 566 9.84 33.44 37.27
N LYS A 567 8.51 33.21 37.28
CA LYS A 567 7.81 32.48 38.36
C LYS A 567 7.54 31.02 38.01
N ALA A 568 7.06 30.71 36.81
CA ALA A 568 6.77 29.33 36.40
C ALA A 568 8.05 28.47 36.45
N LEU A 569 9.16 28.97 35.89
CA LEU A 569 10.47 28.31 35.93
C LEU A 569 10.89 27.92 37.37
N SER A 570 10.64 28.78 38.36
CA SER A 570 11.01 28.50 39.75
C SER A 570 10.15 27.41 40.43
N TYR A 571 8.94 27.14 39.92
CA TYR A 571 8.16 25.97 40.34
C TYR A 571 8.70 24.70 39.69
N VAL A 572 8.91 24.70 38.37
CA VAL A 572 9.40 23.54 37.61
C VAL A 572 10.80 23.10 38.07
N GLU A 573 11.72 24.03 38.35
CA GLU A 573 13.04 23.74 38.95
C GLU A 573 12.93 23.08 40.33
N THR A 574 11.90 23.41 41.12
CA THR A 574 11.67 22.80 42.44
C THR A 574 11.19 21.35 42.29
N ASP A 575 10.21 21.12 41.41
CA ASP A 575 9.64 19.81 41.13
C ASP A 575 10.68 18.82 40.54
N ILE A 576 11.50 19.23 39.57
CA ILE A 576 12.52 18.36 38.95
C ILE A 576 13.55 17.85 39.98
N ASN A 577 13.94 18.69 40.94
CA ASN A 577 14.84 18.30 42.02
C ASN A 577 14.19 17.32 43.02
N GLU A 578 12.87 17.32 43.15
CA GLU A 578 12.14 16.29 43.92
C GLU A 578 12.04 14.98 43.12
N TYR A 579 11.75 15.04 41.81
CA TYR A 579 11.63 13.85 40.97
C TYR A 579 12.95 13.11 40.77
N GLU A 580 14.07 13.82 40.50
CA GLU A 580 15.39 13.18 40.46
C GLU A 580 15.74 12.54 41.80
N LYS A 581 15.50 13.24 42.91
CA LYS A 581 15.74 12.72 44.27
C LYS A 581 14.92 11.47 44.57
N ILE A 582 13.71 11.31 44.02
CA ILE A 582 12.90 10.09 44.16
C ILE A 582 13.40 9.00 43.21
N MET A 583 13.71 9.32 41.95
CA MET A 583 14.30 8.36 41.01
C MET A 583 15.67 7.84 41.47
N SER A 584 16.48 8.65 42.16
CA SER A 584 17.75 8.22 42.78
C SER A 584 17.56 7.45 44.11
N GLN A 585 16.35 7.37 44.66
CA GLN A 585 15.99 6.42 45.72
C GLN A 585 15.43 5.10 45.16
N VAL A 586 14.63 5.19 44.09
CA VAL A 586 14.00 4.04 43.41
C VAL A 586 15.00 3.26 42.55
N TYR A 587 15.85 3.99 41.81
CA TYR A 587 16.80 3.48 40.83
C TYR A 587 18.21 4.06 41.08
N PRO A 588 18.85 3.71 42.22
CA PRO A 588 20.01 4.45 42.75
C PRO A 588 21.26 4.41 41.87
N LYS A 589 21.42 3.40 41.01
CA LYS A 589 22.55 3.24 40.09
C LYS A 589 22.10 2.65 38.77
N PHE A 590 22.77 3.02 37.69
CA PHE A 590 22.69 2.29 36.42
C PHE A 590 23.60 1.06 36.44
N ASP A 591 23.20 0.02 35.73
CA ASP A 591 24.07 -1.05 35.25
C ASP A 591 24.36 -0.82 33.76
N GLN A 592 25.65 -0.73 33.38
CA GLN A 592 26.02 -0.38 32.01
C GLN A 592 25.52 -1.38 30.96
N LYS A 593 25.50 -2.68 31.27
CA LYS A 593 25.09 -3.71 30.31
C LYS A 593 23.58 -3.93 30.29
N LYS A 594 22.90 -3.75 31.42
CA LYS A 594 21.44 -3.89 31.48
C LYS A 594 20.71 -2.66 30.95
N ASP A 595 21.14 -1.46 31.31
CA ASP A 595 20.28 -0.27 31.21
C ASP A 595 20.50 0.55 29.93
N PHE A 596 21.68 0.44 29.32
CA PHE A 596 22.05 1.15 28.10
C PHE A 596 22.09 0.20 26.89
N PHE A 597 21.71 0.71 25.73
CA PHE A 597 21.73 -0.08 24.50
C PHE A 597 23.17 -0.27 24.01
N GLU A 598 23.48 -1.49 23.54
CA GLU A 598 24.81 -1.85 23.05
C GLU A 598 25.11 -1.15 21.71
N LYS A 599 26.36 -0.72 21.53
CA LYS A 599 26.82 0.04 20.37
C LYS A 599 27.98 -0.70 19.71
N ILE A 600 27.77 -1.14 18.48
CA ILE A 600 28.72 -1.96 17.72
C ILE A 600 29.72 -1.05 16.99
N THR A 601 30.88 -0.84 17.61
CA THR A 601 31.97 0.00 17.10
C THR A 601 33.04 -0.83 16.36
N ARG A 602 34.02 -0.14 15.79
CA ARG A 602 35.29 -0.75 15.35
C ARG A 602 36.46 -0.07 16.02
N ASN A 603 37.50 -0.85 16.35
CA ASN A 603 38.78 -0.31 16.83
C ASN A 603 39.67 0.16 15.65
N ASP A 604 40.81 0.76 15.96
CA ASP A 604 41.78 1.26 14.95
C ASP A 604 42.35 0.15 14.05
N GLU A 605 42.28 -1.11 14.48
CA GLU A 605 42.71 -2.30 13.72
C GLU A 605 41.57 -2.87 12.84
N GLY A 606 40.36 -2.30 12.94
CA GLY A 606 39.17 -2.64 12.14
C GLY A 606 38.30 -3.77 12.71
N GLU A 607 38.69 -4.34 13.86
CA GLU A 607 37.96 -5.38 14.59
C GLU A 607 36.67 -4.82 15.21
N VAL A 608 35.70 -5.68 15.53
CA VAL A 608 34.41 -5.27 16.11
C VAL A 608 34.51 -5.18 17.63
N GLU A 609 34.13 -4.03 18.19
CA GLU A 609 34.06 -3.77 19.63
C GLU A 609 32.59 -3.50 20.04
N TYR A 610 32.26 -3.79 21.30
CA TYR A 610 30.95 -3.52 21.89
C TYR A 610 31.10 -2.48 22.99
N THR A 611 30.53 -1.31 22.75
CA THR A 611 30.42 -0.21 23.73
C THR A 611 28.95 -0.02 24.10
N TYR A 612 28.61 1.02 24.88
CA TYR A 612 27.23 1.32 25.26
C TYR A 612 26.95 2.80 25.02
N TRP A 613 25.82 3.09 24.37
CA TRP A 613 25.31 4.46 24.24
C TRP A 613 25.10 5.06 25.64
N GLN A 614 25.30 6.36 25.80
CA GLN A 614 25.00 7.07 27.05
C GLN A 614 23.60 7.72 27.04
N THR A 615 22.93 7.71 25.89
CA THR A 615 21.62 8.34 25.59
C THR A 615 20.65 7.43 24.82
N ILE A 616 20.99 6.15 24.63
CA ILE A 616 20.04 5.10 24.20
C ILE A 616 19.97 4.03 25.29
N LEU A 617 18.76 3.69 25.74
CA LEU A 617 18.50 2.88 26.93
C LEU A 617 17.47 1.76 26.66
N ASN A 618 17.40 0.77 27.54
CA ASN A 618 16.64 -0.47 27.33
C ASN A 618 15.30 -0.56 28.09
N ASP A 619 14.95 0.46 28.89
CA ASP A 619 13.84 0.42 29.87
C ASP A 619 13.41 1.87 30.19
N GLU A 620 12.12 2.08 30.49
CA GLU A 620 11.52 3.39 30.76
C GLU A 620 12.11 4.06 32.02
N LEU A 621 12.42 3.26 33.06
CA LEU A 621 12.90 3.75 34.36
C LEU A 621 14.31 4.36 34.31
N PRO A 622 15.35 3.69 33.77
CA PRO A 622 16.65 4.33 33.58
C PRO A 622 16.56 5.48 32.56
N THR A 623 15.65 5.40 31.56
CA THR A 623 15.41 6.50 30.61
C THR A 623 14.92 7.76 31.30
N LEU A 624 13.85 7.66 32.10
CA LEU A 624 13.31 8.78 32.89
C LEU A 624 14.38 9.33 33.86
N LYS A 625 15.14 8.46 34.51
CA LYS A 625 16.25 8.90 35.37
C LYS A 625 17.32 9.66 34.58
N LYS A 626 17.75 9.14 33.43
CA LYS A 626 18.77 9.76 32.59
C LYS A 626 18.31 11.13 32.06
N ALA A 627 17.04 11.25 31.70
CA ALA A 627 16.44 12.51 31.28
C ALA A 627 16.42 13.55 32.42
N LEU A 628 16.05 13.14 33.64
CA LEU A 628 16.08 14.02 34.82
C LEU A 628 17.52 14.41 35.20
N GLU A 629 18.49 13.49 35.09
CA GLU A 629 19.93 13.80 35.24
C GLU A 629 20.41 14.80 34.18
N ILE A 630 19.98 14.66 32.92
CA ILE A 630 20.30 15.62 31.84
C ILE A 630 19.75 17.01 32.20
N VAL A 631 18.45 17.14 32.45
CA VAL A 631 17.80 18.43 32.69
C VAL A 631 18.33 19.11 33.95
N LYS A 632 18.62 18.36 35.02
CA LYS A 632 19.20 18.88 36.27
C LYS A 632 20.60 19.49 36.09
N ASN A 633 21.34 19.10 35.04
CA ASN A 633 22.67 19.64 34.74
C ASN A 633 22.65 20.84 33.77
N LEU A 634 21.49 21.21 33.22
CA LEU A 634 21.32 22.42 32.41
C LEU A 634 21.32 23.68 33.30
N LYS A 635 21.85 24.79 32.79
CA LYS A 635 21.69 26.11 33.40
C LYS A 635 20.27 26.64 33.13
N PRO A 636 19.72 27.56 33.94
CA PRO A 636 18.40 28.15 33.68
C PRO A 636 18.33 28.80 32.28
N GLY A 637 17.46 28.28 31.41
CA GLY A 637 17.33 28.71 30.02
C GLY A 637 18.33 28.10 29.02
N GLU A 638 19.11 27.09 29.43
CA GLU A 638 19.97 26.31 28.53
C GLU A 638 19.19 25.13 27.94
N MET A 639 19.17 25.02 26.61
CA MET A 639 18.61 23.87 25.89
C MET A 639 19.68 22.77 25.77
N TRP A 640 19.29 21.50 25.94
CA TRP A 640 20.20 20.36 25.82
C TRP A 640 20.78 20.24 24.41
N ASN A 641 21.98 19.68 24.32
CA ASN A 641 22.61 19.30 23.05
C ASN A 641 23.00 17.83 23.17
N ASP A 642 22.69 17.04 22.16
CA ASP A 642 22.93 15.60 22.14
C ASP A 642 24.44 15.32 21.99
N PRO A 643 25.13 14.72 22.99
CA PRO A 643 26.56 14.52 22.97
C PRO A 643 26.99 13.32 22.08
N GLU A 644 26.05 12.54 21.55
CA GLU A 644 26.33 11.32 20.79
C GLU A 644 25.74 11.32 19.36
N PHE A 645 24.96 12.34 18.97
CA PHE A 645 24.39 12.47 17.63
C PHE A 645 24.08 13.93 17.26
N GLY A 646 24.51 14.36 16.06
CA GLY A 646 24.57 15.76 15.66
C GLY A 646 25.95 16.39 15.91
N PRO A 647 26.07 17.73 15.86
CA PRO A 647 27.36 18.40 16.02
C PRO A 647 27.90 18.34 17.45
N THR A 648 29.19 18.03 17.58
CA THR A 648 29.94 17.99 18.84
C THR A 648 31.23 18.80 18.75
N GLU A 649 31.91 19.05 19.86
CA GLU A 649 33.26 19.66 19.86
C GLU A 649 34.29 18.89 18.99
N SER A 650 34.05 17.59 18.76
CA SER A 650 34.90 16.70 17.96
C SER A 650 34.43 16.46 16.52
N ASP A 651 33.23 16.95 16.19
CA ASP A 651 32.57 16.83 14.89
C ASP A 651 31.61 18.02 14.73
N PRO A 652 32.13 19.23 14.41
CA PRO A 652 31.35 20.47 14.47
C PRO A 652 30.30 20.60 13.35
N TYR A 653 30.29 19.68 12.38
CA TYR A 653 29.31 19.61 11.29
C TYR A 653 28.33 18.44 11.45
N GLY A 654 28.56 17.54 12.43
CA GLY A 654 27.78 16.32 12.60
C GLY A 654 27.98 15.29 11.47
N SER A 655 29.14 15.31 10.78
CA SER A 655 29.47 14.45 9.64
C SER A 655 29.13 12.99 9.90
N LYS A 656 29.53 12.46 11.07
CA LYS A 656 29.35 11.06 11.48
C LYS A 656 27.88 10.69 11.76
N SER A 657 27.02 11.69 11.94
CA SER A 657 25.58 11.50 12.16
C SER A 657 24.80 11.55 10.85
N MET A 658 25.32 12.21 9.82
CA MET A 658 24.78 12.19 8.46
C MET A 658 25.22 10.95 7.69
N TYR A 659 26.53 10.67 7.69
CA TYR A 659 27.19 9.72 6.77
C TYR A 659 28.07 8.71 7.51
N PHE A 660 28.38 7.58 6.86
CA PHE A 660 29.30 6.57 7.40
C PHE A 660 30.75 7.06 7.53
N SER A 661 31.18 7.97 6.65
CA SER A 661 32.45 8.70 6.75
C SER A 661 32.45 9.90 5.78
N ASP A 662 33.37 10.86 5.98
CA ASP A 662 33.54 12.03 5.10
C ASP A 662 33.88 11.66 3.64
N ASN A 663 34.34 10.43 3.39
CA ASN A 663 34.67 9.92 2.04
C ASN A 663 33.54 9.08 1.41
N ASP A 664 32.40 8.94 2.08
CA ASP A 664 31.31 8.01 1.70
C ASP A 664 29.95 8.73 1.52
N ILE A 665 29.98 10.03 1.25
CA ILE A 665 28.81 10.89 1.01
C ILE A 665 28.04 10.38 -0.24
N PRO A 666 26.72 10.10 -0.15
CA PRO A 666 25.96 9.64 -1.32
C PRO A 666 25.86 10.70 -2.42
N THR A 667 25.82 10.26 -3.68
CA THR A 667 25.70 11.15 -4.85
C THR A 667 24.47 12.06 -4.74
N GLY A 668 24.71 13.37 -4.74
CA GLY A 668 23.68 14.41 -4.65
C GLY A 668 23.51 14.99 -3.25
N CYS A 669 23.96 14.31 -2.20
CA CYS A 669 23.88 14.82 -0.83
C CYS A 669 24.85 15.99 -0.58
N PRO A 670 24.49 16.96 0.28
CA PRO A 670 25.36 18.10 0.59
C PRO A 670 26.58 17.67 1.43
N PRO A 671 27.77 18.23 1.16
CA PRO A 671 28.92 18.12 2.06
C PRO A 671 28.58 18.64 3.48
N PRO A 672 29.03 17.99 4.57
CA PRO A 672 28.70 18.38 5.94
C PRO A 672 29.02 19.84 6.27
N GLU A 673 30.10 20.40 5.71
CA GLU A 673 30.51 21.79 5.90
C GLU A 673 29.53 22.84 5.34
N ASN A 674 28.59 22.42 4.49
CA ASN A 674 27.50 23.24 3.95
C ASN A 674 26.17 23.03 4.70
N VAL A 675 26.12 22.11 5.67
CA VAL A 675 24.91 21.76 6.41
C VAL A 675 24.95 22.37 7.82
N GLU A 676 23.89 23.07 8.16
CA GLU A 676 23.70 23.68 9.47
C GLU A 676 22.69 22.88 10.29
N TRP A 677 22.89 22.81 11.60
CA TRP A 677 22.00 22.05 12.50
C TRP A 677 21.22 23.00 13.40
N LEU A 678 19.96 23.25 13.00
CA LEU A 678 19.07 24.24 13.62
C LEU A 678 18.06 23.54 14.51
N ARG A 679 17.75 24.10 15.68
CA ARG A 679 16.58 23.66 16.46
C ARG A 679 15.29 23.94 15.69
N ILE A 680 14.22 23.21 15.98
CA ILE A 680 12.93 23.38 15.28
C ILE A 680 12.41 24.83 15.32
N GLY A 681 12.63 25.57 16.42
CA GLY A 681 12.32 27.00 16.49
C GLY A 681 13.22 27.88 15.63
N GLU A 682 14.54 27.62 15.64
CA GLU A 682 15.53 28.34 14.81
C GLU A 682 15.32 28.09 13.31
N GLN A 683 14.83 26.89 12.95
CA GLN A 683 14.46 26.52 11.59
C GLN A 683 13.16 27.20 11.15
N LEU A 684 12.13 27.23 12.02
CA LEU A 684 10.88 27.94 11.77
C LEU A 684 11.09 29.45 11.60
N GLU A 685 11.89 30.08 12.48
CA GLU A 685 12.26 31.50 12.36
C GLU A 685 12.87 31.78 10.97
N ARG A 686 13.83 30.96 10.51
CA ARG A 686 14.44 31.12 9.18
C ARG A 686 13.51 30.80 8.02
N HIS A 687 12.56 29.87 8.18
CA HIS A 687 11.54 29.63 7.17
C HIS A 687 10.68 30.88 6.98
N LEU A 688 10.25 31.51 8.07
CA LEU A 688 9.44 32.74 8.04
C LEU A 688 10.25 33.97 7.57
N GLU A 689 11.56 34.04 7.84
CA GLU A 689 12.44 35.06 7.26
C GLU A 689 12.62 34.91 5.73
N ASN A 690 12.68 33.66 5.23
CA ASN A 690 12.90 33.36 3.82
C ASN A 690 11.62 33.36 2.97
N ASN A 691 10.44 33.10 3.56
CA ASN A 691 9.14 33.10 2.89
C ASN A 691 8.15 34.01 3.66
N PRO A 692 8.29 35.36 3.58
CA PRO A 692 7.48 36.30 4.38
C PRO A 692 5.97 36.24 4.10
N GLU A 693 5.55 35.61 3.00
CA GLU A 693 4.15 35.31 2.67
C GLU A 693 3.48 34.28 3.59
N ASP A 694 4.25 33.39 4.24
CA ASP A 694 3.72 32.43 5.23
C ASP A 694 3.49 33.11 6.61
N ASN A 695 4.12 34.26 6.85
CA ASN A 695 3.95 35.05 8.07
C ASN A 695 2.61 35.82 8.05
N THR A 696 1.57 35.19 8.61
CA THR A 696 0.19 35.72 8.61
C THR A 696 -0.45 35.60 9.99
N ASP A 697 -1.29 36.59 10.35
CA ASP A 697 -1.92 36.73 11.69
C ASP A 697 -2.81 35.53 12.14
N ASP A 698 -3.10 34.56 11.24
CA ASP A 698 -3.97 33.39 11.50
C ASP A 698 -3.20 32.07 11.75
N HIS A 699 -1.86 32.06 11.66
CA HIS A 699 -1.02 30.89 11.94
C HIS A 699 -0.12 31.11 13.16
N SER A 700 0.15 30.06 13.94
CA SER A 700 1.01 30.18 15.13
C SER A 700 2.49 30.19 14.75
N ASP A 701 3.22 31.23 15.17
CA ASP A 701 4.69 31.35 15.13
C ASP A 701 5.43 30.31 16.03
N GLU A 702 4.78 29.20 16.38
CA GLU A 702 5.28 28.17 17.30
C GLU A 702 5.55 26.87 16.54
N ALA A 703 6.65 26.20 16.90
CA ALA A 703 7.05 24.91 16.34
C ALA A 703 6.38 23.75 17.09
N HIS A 704 5.63 22.91 16.37
CA HIS A 704 4.82 21.84 16.93
C HIS A 704 5.40 20.45 16.63
N PHE A 705 5.14 19.49 17.53
CA PHE A 705 5.38 18.09 17.20
C PHE A 705 4.29 17.59 16.24
N LEU A 706 3.03 17.70 16.67
CA LEU A 706 1.82 17.55 15.85
C LEU A 706 1.01 18.85 15.93
N LEU A 707 0.49 19.32 14.79
CA LEU A 707 -0.25 20.58 14.67
C LEU A 707 -1.77 20.39 14.84
N SER A 708 -2.33 19.29 14.34
CA SER A 708 -3.79 19.02 14.39
C SER A 708 -4.11 17.51 14.38
N GLY A 709 -3.25 16.74 15.02
CA GLY A 709 -3.12 15.29 14.82
C GLY A 709 -2.29 14.98 13.58
N ALA A 710 -1.91 13.71 13.39
CA ALA A 710 -1.13 13.28 12.24
C ALA A 710 -2.00 12.90 11.04
N SER A 711 -1.42 13.05 9.84
CA SER A 711 -1.94 12.51 8.59
C SER A 711 -0.82 11.78 7.85
N SER A 712 -1.17 10.75 7.06
CA SER A 712 -0.18 10.19 6.13
C SER A 712 0.32 11.25 5.14
N ASN A 713 -0.47 12.29 4.85
CA ASN A 713 -0.11 13.41 3.98
C ASN A 713 0.88 14.42 4.57
N ASP A 714 1.14 14.38 5.87
CA ASP A 714 2.25 15.15 6.44
C ASP A 714 3.58 14.62 5.88
N VAL A 715 3.67 13.30 5.69
CA VAL A 715 4.94 12.62 5.50
C VAL A 715 5.51 12.85 4.09
N LYS A 716 6.63 13.58 4.02
CA LYS A 716 7.42 13.78 2.78
C LYS A 716 8.84 13.24 2.94
N GLN A 717 9.17 12.21 2.16
CA GLN A 717 10.52 11.68 2.02
C GLN A 717 11.43 12.69 1.31
N SER A 718 12.67 12.82 1.78
CA SER A 718 13.70 13.60 1.10
C SER A 718 14.21 12.97 -0.20
N SER A 719 14.60 13.82 -1.16
CA SER A 719 15.34 13.42 -2.37
C SER A 719 16.80 13.02 -2.10
N TYR A 720 17.33 13.30 -0.90
CA TYR A 720 18.69 13.00 -0.48
C TYR A 720 18.85 11.64 0.23
N LEU A 721 17.76 10.99 0.66
CA LEU A 721 17.82 9.73 1.42
C LEU A 721 16.93 8.63 0.82
N GLY A 722 17.50 7.44 0.66
CA GLY A 722 16.84 6.28 0.02
C GLY A 722 16.11 5.37 1.01
N ASP A 723 15.34 5.94 1.94
CA ASP A 723 14.72 5.26 3.08
C ASP A 723 13.19 5.13 2.97
N CYS A 724 12.63 5.23 1.76
CA CYS A 724 11.20 5.10 1.42
C CYS A 724 10.43 3.99 2.16
N TRP A 725 11.10 2.89 2.53
CA TRP A 725 10.56 1.78 3.32
C TRP A 725 10.14 2.19 4.74
N PHE A 726 10.93 3.07 5.40
CA PHE A 726 10.67 3.59 6.73
C PHE A 726 9.68 4.76 6.66
N VAL A 727 9.84 5.66 5.69
CA VAL A 727 8.93 6.79 5.47
C VAL A 727 7.51 6.34 5.06
N SER A 728 7.40 5.21 4.35
CA SER A 728 6.12 4.51 4.16
C SER A 728 5.55 3.98 5.48
N ALA A 729 6.39 3.40 6.35
CA ALA A 729 5.94 2.91 7.66
C ALA A 729 5.44 4.06 8.56
N LEU A 730 6.09 5.23 8.53
CA LEU A 730 5.60 6.47 9.17
C LEU A 730 4.24 6.89 8.59
N SER A 731 4.10 6.94 7.27
CA SER A 731 2.83 7.25 6.59
C SER A 731 1.70 6.29 6.99
N ILE A 732 2.01 5.00 7.23
CA ILE A 732 1.02 4.00 7.61
C ILE A 732 0.59 4.16 9.09
N ILE A 733 1.51 4.46 10.02
CA ILE A 733 1.15 4.64 11.45
C ILE A 733 0.45 5.97 11.74
N ALA A 734 0.63 6.99 10.89
CA ALA A 734 -0.01 8.30 11.03
C ALA A 734 -1.56 8.26 11.02
N GLN A 735 -2.17 7.17 10.56
CA GLN A 735 -3.63 6.97 10.54
C GLN A 735 -4.27 6.79 11.94
N ASN A 736 -3.52 6.93 13.03
CA ASN A 736 -3.98 6.81 14.42
C ASN A 736 -2.92 7.39 15.37
N ASP A 737 -3.20 8.55 15.98
CA ASP A 737 -2.25 9.32 16.78
C ASP A 737 -1.68 8.50 17.96
N ALA A 738 -2.44 7.54 18.49
CA ALA A 738 -1.97 6.67 19.57
C ALA A 738 -0.73 5.82 19.21
N TYR A 739 -0.40 5.64 17.92
CA TYR A 739 0.90 5.07 17.52
C TYR A 739 2.06 6.07 17.64
N LEU A 740 1.80 7.37 17.51
CA LEU A 740 2.82 8.42 17.57
C LEU A 740 2.98 8.99 18.97
N VAL A 741 1.88 9.32 19.65
CA VAL A 741 1.85 10.06 20.92
C VAL A 741 1.10 9.37 22.06
N GLY A 742 0.71 8.10 21.89
CA GLY A 742 0.01 7.31 22.93
C GLY A 742 -1.46 7.69 23.12
N SER A 743 -2.19 6.94 23.95
CA SER A 743 -3.65 7.08 24.09
C SER A 743 -4.11 7.79 25.39
N TYR A 744 -3.22 8.55 26.05
CA TYR A 744 -3.50 9.15 27.36
C TYR A 744 -4.37 10.41 27.29
N ASP A 745 -5.60 10.31 27.79
CA ASP A 745 -6.51 11.44 28.03
C ASP A 745 -6.49 11.86 29.52
N PRO A 746 -5.95 13.04 29.88
CA PRO A 746 -5.95 13.54 31.26
C PRO A 746 -7.35 13.91 31.80
N SER A 747 -8.37 14.02 30.93
CA SER A 747 -9.76 14.30 31.32
C SER A 747 -10.56 13.04 31.70
N ALA A 748 -10.04 11.85 31.37
CA ALA A 748 -10.70 10.57 31.55
C ALA A 748 -10.95 10.22 33.02
N LYS A 749 -12.17 9.75 33.33
CA LYS A 749 -12.61 9.48 34.72
C LYS A 749 -12.80 7.98 34.95
N ASN A 750 -12.37 7.53 36.14
CA ASN A 750 -12.43 6.13 36.60
C ASN A 750 -11.48 5.15 35.86
N VAL A 751 -10.45 5.66 35.19
CA VAL A 751 -9.34 4.84 34.64
C VAL A 751 -8.48 4.29 35.79
N SER A 752 -7.97 3.06 35.67
CA SER A 752 -7.09 2.46 36.70
C SER A 752 -5.66 3.02 36.61
N GLN A 753 -4.90 2.97 37.70
CA GLN A 753 -3.49 3.38 37.70
C GLN A 753 -2.64 2.59 36.70
N GLU A 754 -2.95 1.31 36.48
CA GLU A 754 -2.22 0.47 35.51
C GLU A 754 -2.59 0.81 34.07
N GLN A 755 -3.85 1.19 33.82
CA GLN A 755 -4.28 1.71 32.51
C GLN A 755 -3.62 3.06 32.22
N VAL A 756 -3.58 3.99 33.18
CA VAL A 756 -2.86 5.27 33.01
C VAL A 756 -1.39 5.04 32.64
N LEU A 757 -0.70 4.12 33.32
CA LEU A 757 0.70 3.80 32.99
C LEU A 757 0.89 3.27 31.58
N ILE A 758 -0.01 2.39 31.10
CA ILE A 758 -0.01 1.91 29.71
C ILE A 758 -0.18 3.08 28.75
N GLN A 759 -1.24 3.88 28.92
CA GLN A 759 -1.55 4.98 28.00
C GLN A 759 -0.44 6.05 27.97
N MET A 760 0.26 6.24 29.09
CA MET A 760 1.41 7.16 29.21
C MET A 760 2.72 6.61 28.61
N SER A 761 2.83 5.29 28.42
CA SER A 761 4.02 4.65 27.85
C SER A 761 3.83 4.21 26.39
N GLU A 762 2.58 4.12 25.91
CA GLU A 762 2.22 3.94 24.51
C GLU A 762 2.73 5.06 23.59
N GLY A 763 2.83 4.76 22.29
CA GLY A 763 3.31 5.68 21.27
C GLY A 763 4.82 5.62 21.02
N ILE A 764 5.24 6.12 19.85
CA ILE A 764 6.65 6.31 19.47
C ILE A 764 7.30 7.42 20.31
N TYR A 765 6.57 8.47 20.66
CA TYR A 765 6.94 9.51 21.62
C TYR A 765 5.99 9.46 22.82
N PRO A 766 6.31 8.67 23.86
CA PRO A 766 5.37 8.45 24.97
C PRO A 766 5.01 9.70 25.77
N PRO A 767 3.73 9.89 26.19
CA PRO A 767 3.27 11.02 26.99
C PRO A 767 4.12 11.31 28.23
N MET A 768 4.66 10.28 28.89
CA MET A 768 5.51 10.46 30.07
C MET A 768 6.81 11.24 29.82
N PHE A 769 7.19 11.46 28.56
CA PHE A 769 8.37 12.25 28.19
C PHE A 769 8.03 13.59 27.52
N HIS A 770 6.76 13.91 27.29
CA HIS A 770 6.36 15.15 26.58
C HIS A 770 6.80 16.43 27.29
N PHE A 771 6.82 16.42 28.62
CA PHE A 771 7.26 17.58 29.42
C PHE A 771 8.73 17.97 29.17
N LEU A 772 9.56 17.07 28.64
CA LEU A 772 10.98 17.30 28.42
C LEU A 772 11.27 18.22 27.23
N LYS A 773 10.29 18.42 26.31
CA LYS A 773 10.48 19.23 25.08
C LYS A 773 10.95 20.65 25.36
N GLN A 774 10.53 21.25 26.48
CA GLN A 774 10.92 22.61 26.90
C GLN A 774 12.42 22.77 27.22
N TYR A 775 13.15 21.66 27.34
CA TYR A 775 14.59 21.62 27.55
C TYR A 775 15.36 21.22 26.28
N GLY A 776 14.67 21.09 25.13
CA GLY A 776 15.26 20.53 23.91
C GLY A 776 15.60 19.06 24.06
N VAL A 777 14.79 18.30 24.82
CA VAL A 777 14.98 16.86 25.06
C VAL A 777 13.73 16.12 24.60
N PHE A 778 13.89 15.27 23.58
CA PHE A 778 12.84 14.39 23.06
C PHE A 778 13.28 12.93 23.25
N ILE A 779 12.32 12.03 23.47
CA ILE A 779 12.60 10.63 23.79
C ILE A 779 11.66 9.73 22.98
N PHE A 780 12.23 9.06 21.98
CA PHE A 780 11.51 8.17 21.10
C PHE A 780 11.78 6.71 21.45
N LYS A 781 10.86 5.79 21.17
CA LYS A 781 11.09 4.36 21.36
C LYS A 781 10.92 3.56 20.08
N PHE A 782 11.81 2.60 19.87
CA PHE A 782 11.77 1.66 18.75
C PHE A 782 11.99 0.24 19.27
N TYR A 783 11.25 -0.72 18.72
CA TYR A 783 11.38 -2.12 19.05
C TYR A 783 12.59 -2.70 18.29
N LYS A 784 13.66 -3.04 19.01
CA LYS A 784 14.90 -3.59 18.43
C LYS A 784 15.45 -4.68 19.33
N ASN A 785 15.82 -5.81 18.74
CA ASN A 785 16.27 -7.00 19.46
C ASN A 785 15.28 -7.35 20.60
N PHE A 786 14.01 -7.47 20.21
CA PHE A 786 12.86 -7.95 21.02
C PHE A 786 12.49 -7.16 22.29
N GLU A 787 13.08 -5.98 22.49
CA GLU A 787 12.71 -5.05 23.56
C GLU A 787 12.57 -3.62 23.01
N TRP A 788 11.91 -2.75 23.77
CA TRP A 788 11.85 -1.32 23.46
C TRP A 788 13.17 -0.63 23.79
N ARG A 789 13.75 0.06 22.81
CA ARG A 789 14.96 0.88 22.95
C ARG A 789 14.58 2.35 22.93
N TYR A 790 14.92 3.06 24.00
CA TYR A 790 14.59 4.46 24.24
C TYR A 790 15.73 5.37 23.79
N VAL A 791 15.50 6.13 22.72
CA VAL A 791 16.46 7.02 22.09
C VAL A 791 16.18 8.46 22.53
N ILE A 792 17.07 9.02 23.36
CA ILE A 792 17.03 10.44 23.74
C ILE A 792 17.74 11.24 22.65
N ILE A 793 17.09 12.28 22.09
CA ILE A 793 17.68 13.23 21.13
C ILE A 793 17.41 14.69 21.53
N ASP A 794 18.22 15.62 21.00
CA ASP A 794 17.85 17.03 20.95
C ASP A 794 17.00 17.35 19.69
N ASP A 795 16.48 18.57 19.61
CA ASP A 795 15.61 19.05 18.54
C ASP A 795 16.36 19.66 17.32
N LYS A 796 17.68 19.48 17.22
CA LYS A 796 18.46 20.00 16.08
C LYS A 796 18.29 19.15 14.82
N LEU A 797 17.86 19.75 13.72
CA LEU A 797 17.69 19.10 12.43
C LEU A 797 18.73 19.62 11.42
N PRO A 798 19.32 18.73 10.58
CA PRO A 798 20.24 19.13 9.53
C PRO A 798 19.47 19.86 8.41
N CYS A 799 19.94 21.06 8.09
CA CYS A 799 19.33 22.00 7.16
C CYS A 799 20.35 22.50 6.14
N LEU A 800 19.85 22.89 4.96
CA LEU A 800 20.58 23.59 3.91
C LEU A 800 19.76 24.82 3.53
N ASP A 801 20.38 26.00 3.55
CA ASP A 801 19.71 27.29 3.34
C ASP A 801 18.42 27.45 4.21
N GLY A 802 18.49 27.04 5.48
CA GLY A 802 17.36 27.04 6.41
C GLY A 802 16.27 25.97 6.19
N LYS A 803 16.39 25.08 5.19
CA LYS A 803 15.41 24.01 4.90
C LYS A 803 15.92 22.64 5.33
N ILE A 804 15.09 21.84 5.99
CA ILE A 804 15.42 20.47 6.43
C ILE A 804 15.81 19.61 5.22
N ILE A 805 16.93 18.89 5.30
CA ILE A 805 17.45 18.08 4.17
C ILE A 805 16.98 16.63 4.17
N TYR A 806 16.39 16.13 5.25
CA TYR A 806 15.83 14.78 5.32
C TYR A 806 14.30 14.84 5.38
N SER A 807 13.63 13.76 5.80
CA SER A 807 12.17 13.69 5.72
C SER A 807 11.50 14.69 6.66
N HIS A 808 10.38 15.26 6.23
CA HIS A 808 9.73 16.39 6.92
C HIS A 808 8.21 16.35 6.77
N CYS A 809 7.52 17.17 7.56
CA CYS A 809 6.08 17.35 7.47
C CYS A 809 5.70 18.27 6.30
N SER A 810 4.48 18.13 5.79
CA SER A 810 3.91 19.03 4.78
C SER A 810 3.71 20.45 5.30
N SER A 811 3.50 20.60 6.61
CA SER A 811 3.35 21.88 7.32
C SER A 811 4.72 22.37 7.79
N TYR A 812 5.08 23.63 7.48
CA TYR A 812 6.41 24.19 7.76
C TYR A 812 6.72 24.41 9.26
N ASN A 813 5.71 24.34 10.13
CA ASN A 813 5.82 24.48 11.58
C ASN A 813 5.57 23.17 12.35
N GLU A 814 5.60 22.02 11.66
CA GLU A 814 5.39 20.70 12.24
C GLU A 814 6.61 19.79 11.99
N PHE A 815 6.98 18.99 13.00
CA PHE A 815 8.32 18.39 13.05
C PHE A 815 8.34 16.90 13.42
N TRP A 816 7.19 16.21 13.57
CA TRP A 816 7.18 14.81 14.02
C TRP A 816 7.98 13.87 13.11
N VAL A 817 7.85 14.01 11.79
CA VAL A 817 8.54 13.17 10.80
C VAL A 817 10.06 13.25 10.97
N SER A 818 10.61 14.47 10.95
CA SER A 818 12.07 14.70 11.03
C SER A 818 12.65 14.29 12.38
N LEU A 819 11.91 14.47 13.49
CA LEU A 819 12.38 14.09 14.82
C LEU A 819 12.37 12.56 15.04
N ILE A 820 11.37 11.84 14.52
CA ILE A 820 11.35 10.38 14.54
C ILE A 820 12.42 9.81 13.61
N GLU A 821 12.56 10.34 12.40
CA GLU A 821 13.62 9.97 11.46
C GLU A 821 15.01 10.19 12.07
N LYS A 822 15.24 11.34 12.73
CA LYS A 822 16.50 11.61 13.47
C LYS A 822 16.78 10.57 14.56
N ALA A 823 15.79 10.24 15.38
CA ALA A 823 15.96 9.24 16.43
C ALA A 823 16.20 7.83 15.85
N TYR A 824 15.56 7.51 14.73
CA TYR A 824 15.76 6.26 14.01
C TYR A 824 17.12 6.20 13.31
N ALA A 825 17.62 7.31 12.78
CA ALA A 825 18.98 7.46 12.26
C ALA A 825 20.01 7.27 13.39
N LYS A 826 19.77 7.84 14.58
CA LYS A 826 20.67 7.72 15.74
C LYS A 826 20.85 6.27 16.21
N ILE A 827 19.79 5.49 16.36
CA ILE A 827 19.91 4.06 16.76
C ILE A 827 20.59 3.20 15.67
N HIS A 828 20.63 3.67 14.42
CA HIS A 828 21.41 3.09 13.32
C HIS A 828 22.75 3.81 13.05
N ASN A 829 23.22 4.62 14.01
CA ASN A 829 24.45 5.41 14.00
C ASN A 829 24.50 6.62 13.05
N CYS A 830 23.84 6.61 11.88
CA CYS A 830 23.73 7.77 10.99
C CYS A 830 22.52 7.72 10.04
N TYR A 831 22.10 8.87 9.48
CA TYR A 831 20.99 8.93 8.51
C TYR A 831 21.23 8.03 7.29
N GLN A 832 22.45 8.01 6.75
CA GLN A 832 22.81 7.16 5.61
C GLN A 832 22.53 5.65 5.85
N ALA A 833 22.58 5.18 7.11
CA ALA A 833 22.29 3.79 7.47
C ALA A 833 20.81 3.38 7.25
N LEU A 834 19.90 4.35 7.11
CA LEU A 834 18.50 4.12 6.77
C LEU A 834 18.29 3.78 5.28
N THR A 835 19.31 3.97 4.43
CA THR A 835 19.22 3.69 2.99
C THR A 835 18.91 2.21 2.70
N SER A 836 17.82 1.97 1.97
CA SER A 836 17.26 0.65 1.63
C SER A 836 16.74 -0.19 2.81
N GLY A 837 15.59 -0.85 2.58
CA GLY A 837 14.96 -1.72 3.57
C GLY A 837 13.65 -2.32 3.11
N ASP A 838 12.81 -2.66 4.08
CA ASP A 838 11.60 -3.45 3.88
C ASP A 838 10.50 -2.90 4.80
N ILE A 839 9.32 -2.54 4.26
CA ILE A 839 8.27 -1.84 5.02
C ILE A 839 7.85 -2.63 6.27
N GLY A 840 7.88 -3.97 6.19
CA GLY A 840 7.57 -4.83 7.33
C GLY A 840 8.55 -4.64 8.50
N GLN A 841 9.83 -4.36 8.22
CA GLN A 841 10.81 -4.05 9.28
C GLN A 841 10.45 -2.73 9.96
N GLY A 842 10.15 -1.68 9.18
CA GLY A 842 9.76 -0.38 9.72
C GLY A 842 8.51 -0.46 10.60
N LEU A 843 7.47 -1.16 10.13
CA LEU A 843 6.23 -1.36 10.91
C LEU A 843 6.46 -2.15 12.19
N SER A 844 7.23 -3.25 12.16
CA SER A 844 7.57 -4.02 13.35
C SER A 844 8.34 -3.17 14.37
N ASP A 845 9.32 -2.40 13.91
CA ASP A 845 10.19 -1.59 14.76
C ASP A 845 9.47 -0.36 15.35
N LEU A 846 8.44 0.15 14.64
CA LEU A 846 7.62 1.27 15.11
C LEU A 846 6.48 0.83 16.07
N THR A 847 6.06 -0.43 16.03
CA THR A 847 4.83 -0.85 16.76
C THR A 847 5.02 -1.98 17.76
N GLY A 848 6.16 -2.68 17.74
CA GLY A 848 6.35 -3.93 18.50
C GLY A 848 5.45 -5.08 18.03
N GLN A 849 4.76 -4.92 16.90
CA GLN A 849 3.99 -5.98 16.25
C GLN A 849 4.87 -6.76 15.26
N VAL A 850 4.30 -7.77 14.59
CA VAL A 850 5.06 -8.65 13.71
C VAL A 850 4.53 -8.62 12.29
N SER A 851 5.47 -8.49 11.35
CA SER A 851 5.19 -8.39 9.91
C SER A 851 5.32 -9.72 9.17
N MET A 852 4.48 -9.89 8.15
CA MET A 852 4.52 -10.95 7.13
C MET A 852 4.70 -10.33 5.74
N LYS A 853 5.54 -10.93 4.90
CA LYS A 853 5.72 -10.51 3.49
C LYS A 853 5.14 -11.54 2.52
N MET A 854 3.97 -11.24 1.96
CA MET A 854 3.37 -12.03 0.89
C MET A 854 3.91 -11.61 -0.48
N ARG A 855 4.00 -12.57 -1.42
CA ARG A 855 4.42 -12.34 -2.80
C ARG A 855 3.55 -13.16 -3.77
N PHE A 856 3.13 -12.57 -4.89
CA PHE A 856 2.03 -13.11 -5.72
C PHE A 856 2.37 -13.41 -7.19
N ASP A 857 3.66 -13.36 -7.57
CA ASP A 857 4.17 -13.50 -8.94
C ASP A 857 3.57 -14.65 -9.75
N SER A 858 3.38 -15.82 -9.11
CA SER A 858 2.84 -17.02 -9.75
C SER A 858 1.47 -16.77 -10.37
N ILE A 859 0.55 -16.19 -9.61
CA ILE A 859 -0.82 -15.88 -10.05
C ILE A 859 -0.79 -14.83 -11.18
N LYS A 860 0.11 -13.85 -11.08
CA LYS A 860 0.33 -12.78 -12.09
C LYS A 860 0.79 -13.38 -13.43
N THR A 861 1.78 -14.28 -13.42
CA THR A 861 2.24 -14.96 -14.66
C THR A 861 1.17 -15.86 -15.27
N THR A 862 0.47 -16.67 -14.45
CA THR A 862 -0.55 -17.59 -14.98
C THR A 862 -1.77 -16.86 -15.58
N LEU A 863 -2.23 -15.78 -14.93
CA LEU A 863 -3.34 -14.98 -15.45
C LEU A 863 -3.01 -14.34 -16.81
N GLN A 864 -1.78 -13.87 -17.01
CA GLN A 864 -1.34 -13.28 -18.28
C GLN A 864 -1.34 -14.29 -19.43
N GLN A 865 -0.94 -15.54 -19.18
CA GLN A 865 -1.01 -16.62 -20.18
C GLN A 865 -2.47 -16.94 -20.57
N ILE A 866 -3.36 -16.99 -19.59
CA ILE A 866 -4.79 -17.31 -19.79
C ILE A 866 -5.54 -16.16 -20.48
N GLU A 867 -5.36 -14.92 -20.04
CA GLU A 867 -6.01 -13.76 -20.67
C GLU A 867 -5.41 -13.43 -22.06
N GLY A 868 -4.13 -13.78 -22.30
CA GLY A 868 -3.47 -13.59 -23.59
C GLY A 868 -3.78 -14.63 -24.67
N GLY A 869 -4.37 -15.78 -24.30
CA GLY A 869 -4.77 -16.82 -25.25
C GLY A 869 -3.63 -17.71 -25.79
N ASP A 870 -2.41 -17.59 -25.24
CA ASP A 870 -1.23 -18.33 -25.71
C ASP A 870 -1.11 -19.69 -25.01
N PHE A 871 -1.97 -20.63 -25.42
CA PHE A 871 -2.13 -21.94 -24.78
C PHE A 871 -1.28 -23.04 -25.43
N ASP A 872 -0.20 -23.43 -24.75
CA ASP A 872 0.38 -24.78 -24.92
C ASP A 872 -0.54 -25.82 -24.26
N LYS A 873 -1.00 -26.80 -25.05
CA LYS A 873 -1.82 -27.93 -24.60
C LYS A 873 -1.07 -28.89 -23.66
N SER A 874 0.22 -28.70 -23.41
CA SER A 874 0.99 -29.50 -22.45
C SER A 874 0.69 -29.18 -20.97
N GLY A 875 -0.05 -28.10 -20.67
CA GLY A 875 -0.58 -27.80 -19.32
C GLY A 875 -0.02 -26.53 -18.67
N ILE A 876 -0.77 -25.97 -17.72
CA ILE A 876 -0.54 -24.65 -17.08
C ILE A 876 0.21 -24.80 -15.76
N MET A 877 1.16 -23.91 -15.45
CA MET A 877 1.82 -23.86 -14.15
C MET A 877 1.06 -22.95 -13.17
N ILE A 878 0.78 -23.42 -11.95
CA ILE A 878 0.35 -22.60 -10.80
C ILE A 878 1.14 -23.03 -9.57
N ASN A 879 1.77 -22.08 -8.86
CA ASN A 879 2.49 -22.31 -7.60
C ASN A 879 3.51 -23.48 -7.65
N GLY A 880 4.15 -23.68 -8.81
CA GLY A 880 5.13 -24.74 -9.06
C GLY A 880 4.55 -26.09 -9.50
N VAL A 881 3.23 -26.28 -9.45
CA VAL A 881 2.53 -27.48 -9.91
C VAL A 881 2.03 -27.29 -11.35
N LYS A 882 2.15 -28.32 -12.20
CA LYS A 882 1.60 -28.32 -13.55
C LYS A 882 0.21 -28.96 -13.56
N TYR A 883 -0.76 -28.26 -14.13
CA TYR A 883 -2.15 -28.70 -14.27
C TYR A 883 -2.44 -29.03 -15.73
N ASP A 884 -3.12 -30.15 -15.99
CA ASP A 884 -3.56 -30.48 -17.33
C ASP A 884 -4.65 -29.50 -17.82
N CYS A 885 -4.52 -29.08 -19.07
CA CYS A 885 -5.46 -28.21 -19.81
C CYS A 885 -5.63 -28.71 -21.26
N SER A 886 -5.38 -30.00 -21.50
CA SER A 886 -5.54 -30.66 -22.80
C SER A 886 -7.00 -30.69 -23.28
N ASP A 887 -7.96 -30.65 -22.35
CA ASP A 887 -9.40 -30.56 -22.58
C ASP A 887 -10.07 -29.38 -21.85
N GLU A 888 -11.26 -29.01 -22.34
CA GLU A 888 -12.05 -27.85 -21.90
C GLU A 888 -12.55 -27.95 -20.45
N ALA A 889 -12.85 -29.15 -19.94
CA ALA A 889 -13.31 -29.36 -18.58
C ALA A 889 -12.15 -29.36 -17.57
N SER A 890 -10.96 -29.83 -17.96
CA SER A 890 -9.74 -29.68 -17.16
C SER A 890 -9.29 -28.22 -17.12
N TYR A 891 -9.24 -27.54 -18.26
CA TYR A 891 -9.01 -26.08 -18.33
C TYR A 891 -9.97 -25.30 -17.42
N LYS A 892 -11.27 -25.61 -17.46
CA LYS A 892 -12.26 -24.93 -16.62
C LYS A 892 -11.97 -25.08 -15.11
N LYS A 893 -11.57 -26.26 -14.62
CA LYS A 893 -11.19 -26.44 -13.20
C LYS A 893 -10.00 -25.57 -12.80
N VAL A 894 -9.02 -25.43 -13.71
CA VAL A 894 -7.82 -24.61 -13.49
C VAL A 894 -8.19 -23.12 -13.47
N TYR A 895 -9.05 -22.68 -14.39
CA TYR A 895 -9.61 -21.32 -14.40
C TYR A 895 -10.42 -21.01 -13.14
N ASP A 896 -11.36 -21.89 -12.76
CA ASP A 896 -12.20 -21.74 -11.56
C ASP A 896 -11.33 -21.66 -10.29
N LYS A 897 -10.23 -22.43 -10.21
CA LYS A 897 -9.25 -22.34 -9.10
C LYS A 897 -8.50 -21.00 -9.07
N ILE A 898 -8.04 -20.48 -10.21
CA ILE A 898 -7.35 -19.17 -10.26
C ILE A 898 -8.31 -18.03 -9.89
N VAL A 899 -9.58 -18.12 -10.31
CA VAL A 899 -10.64 -17.19 -9.90
C VAL A 899 -10.88 -17.27 -8.39
N GLN A 900 -10.86 -18.47 -7.80
CA GLN A 900 -10.93 -18.64 -6.35
C GLN A 900 -9.71 -18.04 -5.63
N GLU A 901 -8.48 -18.26 -6.11
CA GLU A 901 -7.26 -17.67 -5.53
C GLU A 901 -7.28 -16.12 -5.63
N ARG A 902 -7.78 -15.55 -6.73
CA ARG A 902 -8.01 -14.09 -6.89
C ARG A 902 -8.93 -13.52 -5.81
N ASP A 903 -10.05 -14.18 -5.54
CA ASP A 903 -11.05 -13.66 -4.61
C ASP A 903 -10.70 -13.97 -3.16
N ASN A 904 -9.98 -15.05 -2.89
CA ASN A 904 -9.37 -15.33 -1.58
C ASN A 904 -8.40 -14.21 -1.16
N LEU A 905 -7.53 -13.72 -2.06
CA LEU A 905 -6.60 -12.63 -1.75
C LEU A 905 -7.35 -11.31 -1.45
N TRP A 906 -8.45 -11.01 -2.14
CA TRP A 906 -9.27 -9.83 -1.80
C TRP A 906 -9.88 -9.99 -0.41
N ASN A 907 -10.46 -11.16 -0.12
CA ASN A 907 -11.08 -11.44 1.17
C ASN A 907 -10.06 -11.40 2.32
N ALA A 908 -8.81 -11.80 2.07
CA ALA A 908 -7.71 -11.67 3.03
C ALA A 908 -7.32 -10.20 3.28
N LEU A 909 -7.15 -9.41 2.21
CA LEU A 909 -6.90 -7.96 2.32
C LEU A 909 -7.98 -7.25 3.13
N SER A 910 -9.26 -7.45 2.80
CA SER A 910 -10.38 -6.88 3.56
C SER A 910 -10.45 -7.41 5.00
N LEU A 911 -10.01 -8.64 5.28
CA LEU A 911 -9.98 -9.17 6.65
C LEU A 911 -8.90 -8.49 7.50
N PHE A 912 -7.69 -8.29 6.95
CA PHE A 912 -6.60 -7.62 7.66
C PHE A 912 -6.90 -6.13 7.89
N ASP A 913 -7.50 -5.47 6.90
CA ASP A 913 -8.03 -4.10 7.00
C ASP A 913 -9.08 -3.97 8.13
N ASN A 914 -10.11 -4.83 8.14
CA ASN A 914 -11.14 -4.84 9.20
C ASN A 914 -10.60 -5.24 10.59
N GLN A 915 -9.41 -5.83 10.67
CA GLN A 915 -8.70 -6.10 11.93
C GLN A 915 -7.79 -4.95 12.38
N GLY A 916 -7.65 -3.89 11.57
CA GLY A 916 -6.72 -2.79 11.84
C GLY A 916 -5.25 -3.21 11.74
N SER A 917 -4.94 -4.19 10.88
CA SER A 917 -3.56 -4.57 10.57
C SER A 917 -2.96 -3.58 9.57
N LEU A 918 -1.72 -3.16 9.82
CA LEU A 918 -1.04 -2.11 9.05
C LEU A 918 -0.46 -2.70 7.76
N MET A 919 -0.61 -2.02 6.62
CA MET A 919 -0.27 -2.59 5.31
C MET A 919 0.53 -1.66 4.40
N GLY A 920 1.47 -2.24 3.66
CA GLY A 920 2.27 -1.59 2.62
C GLY A 920 2.46 -2.52 1.42
N CYS A 921 2.98 -2.01 0.30
CA CYS A 921 3.26 -2.83 -0.88
C CYS A 921 4.46 -2.32 -1.68
N SER A 922 5.02 -3.17 -2.55
CA SER A 922 6.05 -2.76 -3.52
C SER A 922 6.04 -3.61 -4.80
N ALA A 923 6.40 -2.97 -5.91
CA ALA A 923 6.65 -3.64 -7.19
C ALA A 923 8.13 -4.06 -7.28
N ASP A 924 8.40 -5.27 -7.78
CA ASP A 924 9.78 -5.77 -7.85
C ASP A 924 10.66 -4.92 -8.79
N GLY A 925 11.77 -4.42 -8.26
CA GLY A 925 12.85 -3.76 -8.98
C GLY A 925 14.16 -3.87 -8.19
N GLY A 926 15.30 -3.84 -8.88
CA GLY A 926 16.63 -3.83 -8.24
C GLY A 926 17.16 -2.43 -7.94
N THR A 927 16.61 -1.42 -8.61
CA THR A 927 16.86 0.02 -8.44
C THR A 927 15.57 0.74 -8.78
N GLU A 928 15.34 1.92 -8.19
CA GLU A 928 14.12 2.70 -8.45
C GLU A 928 13.99 3.05 -9.94
N SER A 929 12.89 2.63 -10.57
CA SER A 929 12.61 2.94 -11.98
C SER A 929 11.12 2.93 -12.30
N ALA A 930 10.68 3.90 -13.10
CA ALA A 930 9.28 4.09 -13.47
C ALA A 930 8.75 2.91 -14.31
N ILE A 931 7.59 2.38 -13.90
CA ILE A 931 6.92 1.25 -14.55
C ILE A 931 6.07 1.75 -15.73
N THR A 932 6.07 1.01 -16.82
CA THR A 932 5.04 1.11 -17.87
C THR A 932 4.02 0.00 -17.72
N TYR A 933 2.75 0.31 -17.98
CA TYR A 933 1.64 -0.63 -17.96
C TYR A 933 0.78 -0.41 -19.21
N ASN A 934 0.51 -1.47 -19.96
CA ASN A 934 -0.14 -1.41 -21.28
C ASN A 934 0.51 -0.40 -22.25
N ASP A 935 1.86 -0.36 -22.25
CA ASP A 935 2.72 0.59 -22.99
C ASP A 935 2.60 2.08 -22.60
N GLU A 936 1.74 2.42 -21.64
CA GLU A 936 1.59 3.77 -21.06
C GLU A 936 2.42 3.91 -19.77
N LYS A 937 2.73 5.14 -19.33
CA LYS A 937 3.43 5.37 -18.04
C LYS A 937 2.46 5.12 -16.88
N ALA A 938 2.82 4.24 -15.96
CA ALA A 938 1.98 3.95 -14.80
C ALA A 938 2.03 5.06 -13.73
N GLY A 939 3.13 5.81 -13.64
CA GLY A 939 3.46 6.69 -12.51
C GLY A 939 4.06 5.96 -11.30
N ILE A 940 3.80 4.65 -11.17
CA ILE A 940 4.37 3.78 -10.14
C ILE A 940 5.84 3.45 -10.43
N TYR A 941 6.67 3.34 -9.38
CA TYR A 941 8.08 2.95 -9.46
C TYR A 941 8.32 1.54 -8.92
N SER A 942 9.16 0.78 -9.64
CA SER A 942 9.69 -0.51 -9.20
C SER A 942 10.82 -0.31 -8.19
N GLY A 943 10.95 -1.18 -7.19
CA GLY A 943 11.98 -1.04 -6.14
C GLY A 943 11.67 0.02 -5.07
N HIS A 944 10.58 0.79 -5.25
CA HIS A 944 10.10 1.79 -4.31
C HIS A 944 9.02 1.22 -3.37
N ALA A 945 8.82 1.85 -2.21
CA ALA A 945 7.84 1.47 -1.19
C ALA A 945 6.57 2.31 -1.29
N TYR A 946 5.39 1.69 -1.13
CA TYR A 946 4.11 2.39 -1.14
C TYR A 946 3.26 1.97 0.06
N SER A 947 2.59 2.94 0.67
CA SER A 947 1.67 2.73 1.79
C SER A 947 0.30 2.25 1.29
N VAL A 948 -0.38 1.39 2.05
CA VAL A 948 -1.79 1.03 1.80
C VAL A 948 -2.64 1.73 2.87
N ILE A 949 -3.43 2.71 2.45
CA ILE A 949 -4.23 3.59 3.33
C ILE A 949 -5.68 3.09 3.44
N ASP A 950 -6.24 2.52 2.37
CA ASP A 950 -7.62 2.03 2.38
C ASP A 950 -7.88 0.89 1.38
N ILE A 951 -8.85 0.01 1.67
CA ILE A 951 -9.24 -1.13 0.81
C ILE A 951 -10.77 -1.27 0.76
N PHE A 952 -11.40 -0.69 -0.26
CA PHE A 952 -12.84 -0.46 -0.28
C PHE A 952 -13.55 -0.88 -1.58
N GLN A 953 -14.88 -0.83 -1.56
CA GLN A 953 -15.74 -1.23 -2.68
C GLN A 953 -16.81 -0.18 -2.99
N ILE A 954 -17.09 0.03 -4.27
CA ILE A 954 -18.11 0.96 -4.76
C ILE A 954 -19.15 0.22 -5.62
N ASP A 955 -20.44 0.38 -5.30
CA ASP A 955 -21.58 -0.19 -6.03
C ASP A 955 -21.66 0.43 -7.45
N TYR A 956 -21.91 -0.38 -8.49
CA TYR A 956 -22.01 0.15 -9.87
C TYR A 956 -23.17 1.15 -10.01
N SER A 957 -22.97 2.19 -10.82
CA SER A 957 -23.99 3.20 -11.13
C SER A 957 -25.24 2.58 -11.76
N GLN A 958 -26.39 3.25 -11.65
CA GLN A 958 -27.64 2.78 -12.26
C GLN A 958 -27.63 2.81 -13.80
N GLU A 959 -26.59 3.36 -14.41
CA GLU A 959 -26.50 3.53 -15.87
C GLU A 959 -25.73 2.40 -16.56
N GLU A 960 -24.59 1.95 -15.98
CA GLU A 960 -23.83 0.80 -16.52
C GLU A 960 -24.67 -0.51 -16.48
N LYS A 961 -25.68 -0.58 -15.59
CA LYS A 961 -26.61 -1.73 -15.45
C LYS A 961 -27.53 -1.99 -16.65
N LYS A 962 -27.65 -1.05 -17.61
CA LYS A 962 -28.56 -1.18 -18.76
C LYS A 962 -28.06 -2.13 -19.86
N ASN A 963 -26.80 -2.57 -19.81
CA ASN A 963 -26.14 -3.33 -20.88
C ASN A 963 -25.80 -4.79 -20.53
N HIS A 964 -26.19 -5.31 -19.36
CA HIS A 964 -25.83 -6.68 -18.93
C HIS A 964 -26.99 -7.45 -18.28
N ASP A 965 -27.40 -8.56 -18.88
CA ASP A 965 -28.39 -9.52 -18.38
C ASP A 965 -27.87 -10.37 -17.21
N SER A 966 -27.43 -9.75 -16.10
CA SER A 966 -26.93 -10.47 -14.92
C SER A 966 -27.60 -10.01 -13.62
N ASN A 967 -28.26 -10.95 -12.93
CA ASN A 967 -29.01 -10.73 -11.68
C ASN A 967 -28.11 -10.61 -10.43
N HIS A 968 -26.93 -10.00 -10.54
CA HIS A 968 -25.95 -9.87 -9.47
C HIS A 968 -25.50 -8.41 -9.29
N ARG A 969 -25.34 -7.99 -8.04
CA ARG A 969 -24.63 -6.75 -7.69
C ARG A 969 -23.17 -6.92 -8.08
N GLN A 970 -22.66 -5.99 -8.88
CA GLN A 970 -21.24 -5.88 -9.20
C GLN A 970 -20.68 -4.66 -8.45
N TYR A 971 -19.40 -4.72 -8.07
CA TYR A 971 -18.71 -3.67 -7.33
C TYR A 971 -17.34 -3.38 -7.97
N HIS A 972 -16.92 -2.13 -7.98
CA HIS A 972 -15.51 -1.78 -8.24
C HIS A 972 -14.73 -2.01 -6.94
N ARG A 973 -13.62 -2.75 -7.01
CA ARG A 973 -12.71 -3.02 -5.89
C ARG A 973 -11.49 -2.12 -6.02
N LEU A 974 -11.29 -1.22 -5.06
CA LEU A 974 -10.27 -0.18 -5.08
C LEU A 974 -9.34 -0.30 -3.86
N LEU A 975 -8.10 0.17 -4.04
CA LEU A 975 -7.18 0.45 -2.95
C LEU A 975 -6.84 1.94 -3.01
N CYS A 976 -6.76 2.58 -1.84
CA CYS A 976 -6.10 3.87 -1.67
C CYS A 976 -4.65 3.61 -1.26
N LEU A 977 -3.70 4.07 -2.07
CA LEU A 977 -2.27 3.95 -1.79
C LEU A 977 -1.65 5.33 -1.63
N ARG A 978 -0.50 5.40 -0.95
CA ARG A 978 0.29 6.64 -0.86
C ARG A 978 1.76 6.43 -1.22
N ASN A 979 2.29 7.34 -2.04
CA ASN A 979 3.71 7.50 -2.34
C ASN A 979 4.39 8.32 -1.22
N PRO A 980 5.41 7.79 -0.50
CA PRO A 980 6.09 8.51 0.57
C PRO A 980 6.86 9.77 0.11
N TRP A 981 7.12 9.96 -1.19
CA TRP A 981 7.64 11.23 -1.71
C TRP A 981 6.69 12.42 -1.50
N GLY A 982 5.39 12.16 -1.28
CA GLY A 982 4.38 13.21 -1.17
C GLY A 982 4.03 13.91 -2.49
N PHE A 983 4.30 13.22 -3.61
CA PHE A 983 3.91 13.53 -4.99
C PHE A 983 4.12 12.27 -5.84
N GLY A 984 3.65 12.27 -7.09
CA GLY A 984 3.98 11.24 -8.09
C GLY A 984 3.08 10.01 -8.01
N GLU A 985 1.94 10.11 -8.67
CA GLU A 985 0.78 9.22 -8.48
C GLU A 985 0.51 8.29 -9.66
N TRP A 986 -0.50 7.41 -9.50
CA TRP A 986 -1.03 6.56 -10.57
C TRP A 986 -1.62 7.41 -11.71
N LEU A 987 -1.13 7.23 -12.94
CA LEU A 987 -1.46 8.07 -14.10
C LEU A 987 -2.50 7.45 -15.05
N LEU A 988 -3.01 6.27 -14.73
CA LEU A 988 -3.93 5.50 -15.56
C LEU A 988 -5.29 5.35 -14.86
N LYS A 989 -6.27 4.78 -15.57
CA LYS A 989 -7.64 4.49 -15.12
C LYS A 989 -7.88 4.48 -13.59
N TRP A 990 -8.83 5.31 -13.13
CA TRP A 990 -9.02 5.76 -11.74
C TRP A 990 -8.08 6.89 -11.27
N SER A 991 -7.15 7.35 -12.10
CA SER A 991 -6.45 8.63 -11.92
C SER A 991 -7.32 9.83 -12.33
N GLU A 992 -6.83 11.01 -11.99
CA GLU A 992 -7.36 12.30 -12.45
C GLU A 992 -6.98 12.62 -13.90
N THR A 993 -5.88 12.03 -14.39
CA THR A 993 -5.38 12.16 -15.77
C THR A 993 -6.20 11.36 -16.80
N GLU A 994 -7.20 10.57 -16.38
CA GLU A 994 -8.09 9.82 -17.27
C GLU A 994 -9.16 10.76 -17.88
N GLU A 995 -8.96 11.23 -19.13
CA GLU A 995 -9.96 12.04 -19.86
C GLU A 995 -11.32 11.30 -19.95
N GLU A 996 -12.41 12.00 -19.57
CA GLU A 996 -13.76 11.43 -19.37
C GLU A 996 -13.80 10.20 -18.42
N GLY A 997 -12.81 10.06 -17.53
CA GLY A 997 -12.47 8.81 -16.83
C GLY A 997 -13.46 8.24 -15.82
N LYS A 998 -13.08 7.10 -15.22
CA LYS A 998 -13.89 6.41 -14.20
C LYS A 998 -13.97 7.18 -12.89
N LEU A 999 -12.91 7.90 -12.52
CA LEU A 999 -12.83 8.62 -11.25
C LEU A 999 -13.99 9.62 -11.09
N SER A 1000 -14.12 10.58 -12.01
CA SER A 1000 -15.17 11.61 -12.01
C SER A 1000 -16.61 11.04 -12.01
N ARG A 1001 -16.82 9.86 -12.60
CA ARG A 1001 -18.15 9.19 -12.63
C ARG A 1001 -18.54 8.59 -11.28
N TYR A 1002 -17.57 8.33 -10.41
CA TYR A 1002 -17.74 7.68 -9.11
C TYR A 1002 -17.27 8.57 -7.93
N GLU A 1003 -16.71 9.75 -8.19
CA GLU A 1003 -16.22 10.77 -7.25
C GLU A 1003 -17.17 11.00 -6.06
N LYS A 1004 -18.47 11.22 -6.32
CA LYS A 1004 -19.45 11.39 -5.23
C LYS A 1004 -19.52 10.16 -4.32
N ALA A 1005 -19.49 8.95 -4.89
CA ALA A 1005 -19.53 7.70 -4.12
C ALA A 1005 -18.23 7.41 -3.37
N ILE A 1006 -17.09 7.97 -3.84
CA ILE A 1006 -15.81 7.98 -3.13
C ILE A 1006 -15.89 8.93 -1.93
N SER A 1007 -16.38 10.17 -2.13
CA SER A 1007 -16.57 11.11 -1.01
C SER A 1007 -17.57 10.56 0.00
N ASP A 1008 -18.74 10.09 -0.43
CA ASP A 1008 -19.77 9.47 0.43
C ASP A 1008 -19.21 8.32 1.30
N TYR A 1009 -18.19 7.60 0.81
CA TYR A 1009 -17.49 6.55 1.56
C TYR A 1009 -16.56 7.14 2.64
N PHE A 1010 -15.62 8.03 2.26
CA PHE A 1010 -14.69 8.64 3.22
C PHE A 1010 -15.39 9.52 4.26
N ASP A 1011 -16.38 10.30 3.85
CA ASP A 1011 -17.17 11.16 4.75
C ASP A 1011 -17.89 10.32 5.82
N LYS A 1012 -18.40 9.14 5.43
CA LYS A 1012 -18.96 8.16 6.38
C LYS A 1012 -17.89 7.50 7.26
N LYS A 1013 -16.69 7.21 6.74
CA LYS A 1013 -15.56 6.68 7.54
C LYS A 1013 -15.16 7.68 8.64
N ILE A 1014 -15.11 8.97 8.29
CA ILE A 1014 -14.86 10.11 9.19
C ILE A 1014 -16.00 10.29 10.22
N GLU A 1015 -17.28 10.19 9.83
CA GLU A 1015 -18.41 10.24 10.76
C GLU A 1015 -18.35 9.08 11.78
N VAL A 1016 -18.00 7.87 11.32
CA VAL A 1016 -17.86 6.69 12.19
C VAL A 1016 -16.66 6.83 13.14
N ALA A 1017 -15.55 7.44 12.72
CA ALA A 1017 -14.42 7.72 13.62
C ALA A 1017 -14.80 8.75 14.70
N LYS A 1018 -15.36 9.89 14.28
CA LYS A 1018 -15.82 10.96 15.19
C LYS A 1018 -16.88 10.47 16.19
N SER A 1019 -17.79 9.59 15.78
CA SER A 1019 -18.79 9.00 16.71
C SER A 1019 -18.21 8.04 17.75
N LYS A 1020 -16.96 7.59 17.58
CA LYS A 1020 -16.21 6.77 18.54
C LYS A 1020 -15.21 7.56 19.38
N GLY A 1021 -15.02 8.86 19.12
CA GLY A 1021 -13.92 9.64 19.70
C GLY A 1021 -12.54 9.22 19.17
N LEU A 1022 -12.48 8.75 17.91
CA LEU A 1022 -11.24 8.44 17.21
C LEU A 1022 -10.92 9.53 16.18
N ASP A 1023 -9.63 9.65 15.87
CA ASP A 1023 -9.09 10.58 14.87
C ASP A 1023 -9.76 10.36 13.50
N PRO A 1024 -10.03 11.43 12.72
CA PRO A 1024 -10.58 11.29 11.38
C PRO A 1024 -9.54 10.59 10.49
N PRO A 1025 -9.87 9.44 9.87
CA PRO A 1025 -8.93 8.77 8.97
C PRO A 1025 -8.70 9.63 7.72
N ASP A 1026 -7.52 9.48 7.14
CA ASP A 1026 -7.13 10.10 5.89
C ASP A 1026 -8.18 9.90 4.79
N LYS A 1027 -8.42 10.97 4.03
CA LYS A 1027 -9.35 11.02 2.91
C LYS A 1027 -8.58 11.40 1.64
N TYR A 1028 -8.69 10.56 0.62
CA TYR A 1028 -8.24 10.92 -0.73
C TYR A 1028 -8.96 12.18 -1.22
N GLN A 1029 -8.19 13.18 -1.65
CA GLN A 1029 -8.67 14.47 -2.14
C GLN A 1029 -8.41 14.59 -3.65
N PRO A 1030 -9.45 14.72 -4.49
CA PRO A 1030 -9.24 14.97 -5.91
C PRO A 1030 -8.67 16.37 -6.17
N GLY A 1031 -7.63 16.47 -7.00
CA GLY A 1031 -7.01 17.71 -7.45
C GLY A 1031 -5.67 18.05 -6.78
N THR A 1032 -5.09 17.15 -5.99
CA THR A 1032 -3.85 17.36 -5.23
C THR A 1032 -2.82 16.28 -5.53
N ASP A 1033 -1.64 16.67 -6.04
CA ASP A 1033 -0.45 15.80 -6.15
C ASP A 1033 0.22 15.71 -4.77
N ASP A 1034 -0.44 15.02 -3.83
CA ASP A 1034 0.02 14.80 -2.45
C ASP A 1034 0.62 13.40 -2.24
N GLY A 1035 0.61 12.60 -3.31
CA GLY A 1035 1.10 11.23 -3.36
C GLY A 1035 0.02 10.18 -3.10
N MET A 1036 -1.21 10.55 -2.74
CA MET A 1036 -2.31 9.63 -2.42
C MET A 1036 -3.22 9.38 -3.62
N PHE A 1037 -3.31 8.13 -4.07
CA PHE A 1037 -4.03 7.78 -5.30
C PHE A 1037 -4.89 6.52 -5.18
N LEU A 1038 -5.94 6.47 -6.00
CA LEU A 1038 -6.82 5.30 -6.12
C LEU A 1038 -6.39 4.40 -7.29
N ILE A 1039 -6.22 3.10 -7.00
CA ILE A 1039 -5.92 2.07 -8.00
C ILE A 1039 -6.88 0.89 -7.88
N CYS A 1040 -7.28 0.29 -9.00
CA CYS A 1040 -8.19 -0.87 -8.96
C CYS A 1040 -7.44 -2.18 -8.67
N TYR A 1041 -8.12 -3.12 -8.01
CA TYR A 1041 -7.56 -4.42 -7.59
C TYR A 1041 -7.13 -5.36 -8.74
N LYS A 1042 -7.49 -5.07 -10.01
CA LYS A 1042 -6.87 -5.77 -11.15
C LYS A 1042 -5.46 -5.23 -11.40
N ASP A 1043 -5.35 -3.91 -11.50
CA ASP A 1043 -4.14 -3.24 -11.97
C ASP A 1043 -3.06 -3.28 -10.87
N TRP A 1044 -3.47 -3.07 -9.61
CA TRP A 1044 -2.61 -3.23 -8.43
C TRP A 1044 -1.91 -4.61 -8.41
N ARG A 1045 -2.66 -5.71 -8.49
CA ARG A 1045 -2.09 -7.08 -8.53
C ARG A 1045 -1.24 -7.37 -9.77
N THR A 1046 -1.39 -6.59 -10.83
CA THR A 1046 -0.62 -6.76 -12.07
C THR A 1046 0.69 -5.98 -12.00
N ILE A 1047 0.74 -4.88 -11.26
CA ILE A 1047 1.92 -4.03 -11.09
C ILE A 1047 2.75 -4.50 -9.89
N PHE A 1048 2.16 -4.47 -8.70
CA PHE A 1048 2.83 -4.78 -7.44
C PHE A 1048 3.12 -6.28 -7.30
N SER A 1049 4.23 -6.62 -6.66
CA SER A 1049 4.68 -8.01 -6.45
C SER A 1049 4.57 -8.44 -4.98
N ASN A 1050 4.85 -7.51 -4.06
CA ASN A 1050 4.95 -7.75 -2.63
C ASN A 1050 3.87 -6.99 -1.87
N LEU A 1051 3.32 -7.63 -0.83
CA LEU A 1051 2.44 -7.03 0.17
C LEU A 1051 3.06 -7.29 1.56
N PHE A 1052 3.09 -6.26 2.37
CA PHE A 1052 3.53 -6.27 3.76
C PHE A 1052 2.30 -6.11 4.65
N ILE A 1053 2.15 -7.00 5.64
CA ILE A 1053 1.06 -6.94 6.63
C ILE A 1053 1.71 -7.02 8.00
N CYS A 1054 1.58 -5.97 8.81
CA CYS A 1054 1.93 -5.99 10.23
C CYS A 1054 0.68 -6.33 11.05
N PHE A 1055 0.71 -7.45 11.78
CA PHE A 1055 -0.48 -8.04 12.39
C PHE A 1055 -0.85 -7.36 13.71
N LYS A 1056 -2.02 -6.72 13.71
CA LYS A 1056 -2.71 -6.31 14.96
C LYS A 1056 -3.41 -7.52 15.59
N PHE A 1057 -2.62 -8.42 16.18
CA PHE A 1057 -3.13 -9.57 16.91
C PHE A 1057 -3.93 -9.11 18.14
N ASP A 1058 -5.16 -9.62 18.29
CA ASP A 1058 -6.02 -9.36 19.46
C ASP A 1058 -5.53 -10.16 20.69
N PRO A 1059 -5.14 -9.52 21.81
CA PRO A 1059 -4.67 -10.20 23.02
C PRO A 1059 -5.70 -11.09 23.73
N SER A 1060 -6.99 -10.95 23.41
CA SER A 1060 -8.05 -11.84 23.92
C SER A 1060 -8.21 -13.13 23.10
N VAL A 1061 -7.66 -13.15 21.87
CA VAL A 1061 -7.75 -14.27 20.92
C VAL A 1061 -6.40 -14.98 20.77
N TRP A 1062 -5.29 -14.24 20.75
CA TRP A 1062 -3.96 -14.79 20.48
C TRP A 1062 -3.12 -14.96 21.75
N ILE A 1063 -2.00 -15.68 21.63
CA ILE A 1063 -0.95 -15.74 22.64
C ILE A 1063 0.43 -15.83 21.97
N GLY A 1064 1.37 -15.01 22.44
CA GLY A 1064 2.75 -14.99 21.98
C GLY A 1064 3.66 -15.93 22.78
N TYR A 1065 4.71 -16.40 22.13
CA TYR A 1065 5.89 -17.02 22.74
C TYR A 1065 7.11 -16.71 21.91
N GLU A 1066 8.26 -16.59 22.59
CA GLU A 1066 9.55 -16.41 21.95
C GLU A 1066 10.53 -17.47 22.44
N ILE A 1067 11.40 -17.90 21.53
CA ILE A 1067 12.57 -18.73 21.81
C ILE A 1067 13.78 -18.02 21.26
N GLU A 1068 14.57 -17.44 22.16
CA GLU A 1068 15.93 -16.98 21.91
C GLU A 1068 16.88 -18.18 21.85
N ASP A 1069 17.75 -18.23 20.85
CA ASP A 1069 18.88 -19.15 20.75
C ASP A 1069 19.92 -18.58 19.78
N LYS A 1070 20.98 -19.34 19.48
CA LYS A 1070 22.04 -18.91 18.58
C LYS A 1070 22.60 -20.02 17.71
N TRP A 1071 22.98 -19.66 16.50
CA TRP A 1071 23.78 -20.52 15.65
C TRP A 1071 25.24 -20.44 16.08
N SER A 1072 25.63 -21.32 17.02
CA SER A 1072 27.01 -21.50 17.44
C SER A 1072 27.80 -22.44 16.54
N LYS A 1073 29.13 -22.40 16.66
CA LYS A 1073 30.06 -23.35 16.02
C LYS A 1073 29.61 -24.79 16.30
N GLY A 1074 29.52 -25.60 15.24
CA GLY A 1074 28.95 -26.95 15.28
C GLY A 1074 27.45 -27.04 15.00
N PHE A 1075 26.66 -25.97 15.19
CA PHE A 1075 25.20 -25.93 15.08
C PHE A 1075 24.68 -24.90 14.06
N CYS A 1076 25.52 -24.52 13.10
CA CYS A 1076 25.28 -23.45 12.12
C CYS A 1076 25.40 -23.91 10.66
N SER A 1077 25.36 -25.21 10.37
CA SER A 1077 25.93 -25.77 9.14
C SER A 1077 25.19 -26.98 8.54
N GLY A 1078 23.86 -27.08 8.71
CA GLY A 1078 23.06 -28.18 8.13
C GLY A 1078 22.85 -28.14 6.61
N SER A 1079 23.33 -27.09 5.94
CA SER A 1079 23.12 -26.78 4.52
C SER A 1079 24.44 -26.93 3.75
N VAL A 1080 24.59 -27.98 2.93
CA VAL A 1080 25.87 -28.25 2.22
C VAL A 1080 25.65 -28.64 0.76
N LYS A 1081 24.91 -27.79 0.02
CA LYS A 1081 25.12 -27.45 -1.40
C LYS A 1081 24.15 -26.35 -1.83
N LYS A 1082 24.39 -25.77 -3.01
CA LYS A 1082 23.68 -24.59 -3.51
C LYS A 1082 22.24 -24.93 -3.94
N GLY A 1083 21.30 -24.90 -3.00
CA GLY A 1083 19.87 -24.99 -3.25
C GLY A 1083 19.09 -25.96 -2.35
N GLU A 1084 19.74 -26.92 -1.69
CA GLU A 1084 19.10 -27.98 -0.91
C GLU A 1084 19.82 -28.25 0.43
N PRO A 1085 19.08 -28.62 1.51
CA PRO A 1085 19.68 -29.03 2.78
C PRO A 1085 20.51 -30.32 2.66
N SER A 1086 21.57 -30.46 3.46
CA SER A 1086 22.39 -31.68 3.46
C SER A 1086 21.67 -32.81 4.21
N ILE A 1087 20.97 -33.67 3.47
CA ILE A 1087 20.09 -34.74 3.99
C ILE A 1087 20.74 -35.53 5.13
N THR A 1088 22.03 -35.85 5.00
CA THR A 1088 22.79 -36.70 5.94
C THR A 1088 22.92 -36.11 7.33
N ASN A 1089 23.14 -34.78 7.45
CA ASN A 1089 23.56 -34.13 8.70
C ASN A 1089 22.64 -32.98 9.15
N PHE A 1090 21.69 -32.52 8.33
CA PHE A 1090 20.82 -31.36 8.56
C PHE A 1090 20.30 -31.25 10.01
N ALA A 1091 19.70 -32.34 10.52
CA ALA A 1091 19.07 -32.36 11.84
C ALA A 1091 20.08 -32.29 13.01
N GLN A 1092 21.34 -32.68 12.80
CA GLN A 1092 22.40 -32.61 13.82
C GLN A 1092 23.10 -31.25 13.81
N LYS A 1093 23.18 -30.61 12.64
CA LYS A 1093 23.98 -29.40 12.37
C LYS A 1093 23.20 -28.08 12.45
N ASN A 1094 21.92 -28.11 12.82
CA ASN A 1094 21.07 -26.94 13.08
C ASN A 1094 20.38 -27.11 14.45
N PRO A 1095 19.96 -26.02 15.14
CA PRO A 1095 19.15 -26.12 16.36
C PRO A 1095 17.80 -26.79 16.06
N GLN A 1096 17.19 -27.42 17.07
CA GLN A 1096 15.86 -28.01 16.96
C GLN A 1096 15.03 -27.69 18.19
N PHE A 1097 13.82 -27.22 17.96
CA PHE A 1097 12.81 -27.04 19.00
C PHE A 1097 11.59 -27.88 18.66
N VAL A 1098 11.04 -28.53 19.68
CA VAL A 1098 9.84 -29.35 19.58
C VAL A 1098 8.75 -28.72 20.41
N PHE A 1099 7.56 -28.56 19.82
CA PHE A 1099 6.38 -28.08 20.52
C PHE A 1099 5.18 -29.00 20.34
N GLN A 1100 4.27 -28.96 21.32
CA GLN A 1100 3.05 -29.77 21.33
C GLN A 1100 1.92 -29.02 22.02
N LEU A 1101 0.80 -28.91 21.30
CA LEU A 1101 -0.50 -28.51 21.84
C LEU A 1101 -1.11 -29.68 22.63
N LYS A 1102 -1.48 -29.45 23.89
CA LYS A 1102 -2.00 -30.49 24.78
C LYS A 1102 -3.32 -31.07 24.30
N LYS A 1103 -3.50 -32.37 24.55
CA LYS A 1103 -4.72 -33.16 24.21
C LYS A 1103 -6.00 -32.73 24.95
N ALA A 1104 -5.94 -31.69 25.79
CA ALA A 1104 -7.12 -31.08 26.40
C ALA A 1104 -7.86 -30.17 25.41
N GLN A 1105 -7.11 -29.48 24.53
CA GLN A 1105 -7.66 -28.78 23.39
C GLN A 1105 -8.25 -29.78 22.40
N ARG A 1106 -9.40 -29.44 21.80
CA ARG A 1106 -10.16 -30.36 20.91
C ARG A 1106 -10.05 -30.01 19.44
N GLU A 1107 -9.94 -28.72 19.13
CA GLU A 1107 -9.86 -28.21 17.76
C GLU A 1107 -8.43 -27.77 17.42
N PRO A 1108 -8.04 -27.75 16.14
CA PRO A 1108 -6.78 -27.14 15.71
C PRO A 1108 -6.74 -25.65 16.00
N VAL A 1109 -5.55 -25.12 16.30
CA VAL A 1109 -5.30 -23.68 16.44
C VAL A 1109 -4.53 -23.16 15.23
N LYS A 1110 -4.80 -21.92 14.80
CA LYS A 1110 -3.92 -21.25 13.82
C LYS A 1110 -2.69 -20.71 14.55
N ALA A 1111 -1.52 -20.93 13.96
CA ALA A 1111 -0.25 -20.38 14.40
C ALA A 1111 0.37 -19.49 13.30
N PHE A 1112 0.83 -18.29 13.66
CA PHE A 1112 1.84 -17.57 12.89
C PHE A 1112 3.21 -17.82 13.52
N ILE A 1113 4.25 -18.00 12.72
CA ILE A 1113 5.61 -18.27 13.19
C ILE A 1113 6.62 -17.59 12.26
N ASN A 1114 7.54 -16.80 12.81
CA ASN A 1114 8.68 -16.24 12.09
C ASN A 1114 10.02 -16.58 12.78
N LEU A 1115 11.11 -16.42 12.04
CA LEU A 1115 12.49 -16.48 12.50
C LEU A 1115 13.15 -15.14 12.20
N VAL A 1116 13.83 -14.56 13.18
CA VAL A 1116 14.43 -13.22 13.13
C VAL A 1116 15.88 -13.28 13.61
N GLN A 1117 16.79 -12.56 12.96
CA GLN A 1117 18.18 -12.32 13.37
C GLN A 1117 18.44 -10.82 13.56
N ASP A 1118 19.59 -10.45 14.15
CA ASP A 1118 20.06 -9.06 14.30
C ASP A 1118 19.81 -8.15 13.10
N ASP A 1119 19.48 -6.88 13.35
CA ASP A 1119 19.41 -5.86 12.31
C ASP A 1119 20.82 -5.42 11.86
N GLY A 1120 21.14 -5.66 10.59
CA GLY A 1120 22.45 -5.34 10.01
C GLY A 1120 22.83 -3.86 10.09
N ARG A 1121 21.87 -2.95 10.30
CA ARG A 1121 22.08 -1.49 10.43
C ARG A 1121 22.69 -1.06 11.76
N LEU A 1122 22.64 -1.91 12.80
CA LEU A 1122 23.25 -1.59 14.10
C LEU A 1122 24.79 -1.56 14.03
N TYR A 1123 25.36 -2.17 13.00
CA TYR A 1123 26.79 -2.31 12.76
C TYR A 1123 27.30 -1.09 11.97
N ILE A 1124 28.21 -0.30 12.55
CA ILE A 1124 28.74 0.92 11.91
C ILE A 1124 29.39 0.60 10.54
N GLY A 1125 29.01 1.38 9.52
CA GLY A 1125 29.48 1.24 8.14
C GLY A 1125 28.85 0.10 7.33
N ALA A 1126 27.89 -0.63 7.90
CA ALA A 1126 27.21 -1.73 7.22
C ALA A 1126 26.22 -1.23 6.17
N LYS A 1127 26.32 -1.76 4.94
CA LYS A 1127 25.45 -1.40 3.81
C LYS A 1127 24.51 -2.53 3.42
N TYR A 1128 23.28 -2.19 3.08
CA TYR A 1128 22.28 -3.12 2.56
C TYR A 1128 22.82 -3.83 1.30
N PRO A 1129 22.62 -5.17 1.13
CA PRO A 1129 21.79 -6.08 1.92
C PRO A 1129 22.55 -6.83 3.04
N TYR A 1130 23.65 -6.29 3.57
CA TYR A 1130 24.37 -6.79 4.76
C TYR A 1130 24.97 -8.21 4.63
N GLU A 1131 25.38 -8.63 3.42
CA GLU A 1131 25.93 -9.98 3.09
C GLU A 1131 27.09 -10.48 3.98
N ASN A 1132 27.80 -9.56 4.64
CA ASN A 1132 28.96 -9.85 5.51
C ASN A 1132 28.61 -9.96 7.00
N ILE A 1133 27.36 -9.67 7.38
CA ILE A 1133 26.88 -9.62 8.76
C ILE A 1133 25.67 -10.55 8.91
N GLN A 1134 24.59 -10.27 8.19
CA GLN A 1134 23.38 -11.09 8.20
C GLN A 1134 23.58 -12.38 7.41
N GLN A 1135 22.91 -13.45 7.87
CA GLN A 1135 22.89 -14.73 7.18
C GLN A 1135 21.69 -14.82 6.23
N SER A 1136 21.81 -15.65 5.20
CA SER A 1136 20.62 -16.10 4.47
C SER A 1136 19.92 -17.15 5.32
N LEU A 1137 18.64 -16.90 5.63
CA LEU A 1137 17.81 -17.69 6.55
C LEU A 1137 16.89 -18.66 5.81
N LEU A 1138 16.63 -19.81 6.44
CA LEU A 1138 15.58 -20.76 6.10
C LEU A 1138 14.93 -21.25 7.40
N LEU A 1139 13.60 -21.25 7.45
CA LEU A 1139 12.82 -21.85 8.52
C LEU A 1139 12.08 -23.09 7.98
N CYS A 1140 12.11 -24.20 8.72
CA CYS A 1140 11.41 -25.44 8.35
C CYS A 1140 10.61 -26.01 9.54
N LEU A 1141 9.38 -26.46 9.28
CA LEU A 1141 8.47 -27.05 10.27
C LEU A 1141 8.03 -28.45 9.83
N PHE A 1142 8.25 -29.42 10.72
CA PHE A 1142 7.97 -30.84 10.51
C PHE A 1142 6.96 -31.35 11.55
N VAL A 1143 6.17 -32.36 11.19
CA VAL A 1143 5.34 -33.13 12.13
C VAL A 1143 6.04 -34.46 12.41
N LEU A 1144 6.39 -34.71 13.66
CA LEU A 1144 7.06 -35.95 14.06
C LEU A 1144 6.06 -37.11 14.25
N GLU A 1145 6.50 -38.32 13.94
CA GLU A 1145 5.74 -39.55 14.19
C GLU A 1145 5.50 -39.76 15.70
N ASN A 1146 4.41 -40.46 16.04
CA ASN A 1146 4.05 -40.76 17.43
C ASN A 1146 5.21 -41.46 18.18
N GLY A 1147 5.73 -40.80 19.21
CA GLY A 1147 6.83 -41.30 20.04
C GLY A 1147 8.23 -40.84 19.62
N LYS A 1148 8.40 -40.20 18.46
CA LYS A 1148 9.64 -39.48 18.11
C LYS A 1148 9.72 -38.18 18.91
N THR A 1149 10.90 -37.91 19.47
CA THR A 1149 11.16 -36.73 20.32
C THR A 1149 12.00 -35.64 19.64
N LYS A 1150 12.56 -35.91 18.46
CA LYS A 1150 13.31 -34.97 17.63
C LYS A 1150 13.32 -35.41 16.16
N LEU A 1151 13.74 -34.52 15.27
CA LEU A 1151 14.08 -34.86 13.89
C LEU A 1151 15.44 -35.59 13.85
N GLU A 1152 15.53 -36.68 13.08
CA GLU A 1152 16.76 -37.49 12.97
C GLU A 1152 17.60 -37.16 11.71
N LYS A 1153 16.94 -36.73 10.63
CA LYS A 1153 17.49 -36.36 9.31
C LYS A 1153 16.51 -35.40 8.62
N PHE A 1154 16.92 -34.74 7.54
CA PHE A 1154 15.93 -34.04 6.70
C PHE A 1154 14.99 -35.05 6.03
N ASP A 1155 13.68 -34.85 6.14
CA ASP A 1155 12.67 -35.63 5.42
C ASP A 1155 11.51 -34.75 4.98
N GLN A 1156 11.40 -34.53 3.67
CA GLN A 1156 10.42 -33.64 3.06
C GLN A 1156 8.97 -34.16 3.22
N LYS A 1157 8.77 -35.47 3.42
CA LYS A 1157 7.43 -36.07 3.51
C LYS A 1157 6.67 -35.70 4.78
N ILE A 1158 7.40 -35.32 5.83
CA ILE A 1158 6.85 -34.88 7.12
C ILE A 1158 6.99 -33.36 7.34
N MET A 1159 7.50 -32.63 6.35
CA MET A 1159 7.61 -31.16 6.38
C MET A 1159 6.27 -30.54 5.96
N ILE A 1160 5.67 -29.72 6.83
CA ILE A 1160 4.35 -29.10 6.59
C ILE A 1160 4.43 -27.62 6.20
N ALA A 1161 5.54 -26.96 6.53
CA ALA A 1161 5.83 -25.59 6.13
C ALA A 1161 7.33 -25.34 6.04
N SER A 1162 7.70 -24.38 5.19
CA SER A 1162 9.05 -23.85 5.07
C SER A 1162 8.99 -22.43 4.52
N SER A 1163 9.95 -21.57 4.87
CA SER A 1163 10.09 -20.22 4.29
C SER A 1163 10.62 -20.22 2.84
N GLY A 1164 10.68 -21.41 2.21
CA GLY A 1164 10.96 -21.60 0.79
C GLY A 1164 12.44 -21.82 0.50
N LYS A 1165 13.16 -20.74 0.15
CA LYS A 1165 14.60 -20.76 -0.13
C LYS A 1165 15.36 -19.98 0.93
N PHE A 1166 16.67 -20.16 0.97
CA PHE A 1166 17.55 -19.30 1.75
C PHE A 1166 17.44 -17.85 1.27
N ASN A 1167 16.97 -16.96 2.14
CA ASN A 1167 16.76 -15.54 1.86
C ASN A 1167 17.63 -14.69 2.78
N LEU A 1168 18.44 -13.79 2.23
CA LEU A 1168 19.17 -12.80 3.02
C LEU A 1168 18.22 -11.68 3.45
N ARG A 1169 17.74 -11.76 4.70
CA ARG A 1169 16.82 -10.81 5.34
C ARG A 1169 16.98 -10.86 6.85
N ARG A 1170 16.61 -9.78 7.54
CA ARG A 1170 16.45 -9.76 9.01
C ARG A 1170 15.47 -10.82 9.51
N GLU A 1171 14.38 -11.06 8.77
CA GLU A 1171 13.34 -12.02 9.16
C GLU A 1171 12.79 -12.86 7.99
N VAL A 1172 12.32 -14.07 8.32
CA VAL A 1172 11.62 -14.98 7.41
C VAL A 1172 10.46 -15.69 8.12
N ASP A 1173 9.32 -15.82 7.43
CA ASP A 1173 8.12 -16.51 7.90
C ASP A 1173 7.65 -17.56 6.87
N PHE A 1174 6.50 -18.22 7.12
CA PHE A 1174 5.97 -19.26 6.24
C PHE A 1174 5.07 -18.75 5.08
N GLY A 1175 4.79 -17.45 5.00
CA GLY A 1175 3.88 -16.81 4.05
C GLY A 1175 2.40 -17.13 4.28
N LYS A 1176 2.06 -17.78 5.41
CA LYS A 1176 0.72 -18.27 5.77
C LYS A 1176 0.64 -18.60 7.26
N LEU A 1177 -0.60 -18.62 7.77
CA LEU A 1177 -0.92 -19.28 9.05
C LEU A 1177 -0.83 -20.82 8.90
N ILE A 1178 -0.43 -21.49 9.98
CA ILE A 1178 -0.27 -22.95 10.08
C ILE A 1178 -1.37 -23.54 10.98
N ASP A 1179 -1.92 -24.68 10.62
CA ASP A 1179 -2.80 -25.48 11.49
C ASP A 1179 -1.99 -26.36 12.44
N VAL A 1180 -2.19 -26.15 13.74
CA VAL A 1180 -1.53 -26.91 14.82
C VAL A 1180 -2.59 -27.75 15.54
N GLU A 1181 -2.53 -29.07 15.34
CA GLU A 1181 -3.51 -30.04 15.83
C GLU A 1181 -3.15 -30.54 17.25
N PRO A 1182 -4.14 -30.70 18.14
CA PRO A 1182 -3.90 -31.22 19.49
C PRO A 1182 -3.26 -32.61 19.49
N GLY A 1183 -2.22 -32.79 20.30
CA GLY A 1183 -1.57 -34.08 20.51
C GLY A 1183 -0.65 -34.58 19.39
N LYS A 1184 -0.48 -33.83 18.28
CA LYS A 1184 0.66 -34.01 17.37
C LYS A 1184 1.92 -33.38 17.96
N THR A 1185 3.08 -33.82 17.50
CA THR A 1185 4.39 -33.30 17.92
C THR A 1185 5.01 -32.55 16.74
N TYR A 1186 5.27 -31.26 16.91
CA TYR A 1186 5.84 -30.40 15.87
C TYR A 1186 7.31 -30.16 16.15
N CYS A 1187 8.17 -30.18 15.13
CA CYS A 1187 9.58 -29.87 15.23
C CYS A 1187 9.91 -28.73 14.27
N ILE A 1188 10.46 -27.63 14.81
CA ILE A 1188 10.89 -26.46 14.04
C ILE A 1188 12.41 -26.36 14.05
N VAL A 1189 12.98 -26.04 12.89
CA VAL A 1189 14.41 -26.05 12.62
C VAL A 1189 14.78 -24.74 11.92
N PRO A 1190 15.43 -23.78 12.61
CA PRO A 1190 15.97 -22.57 12.01
C PRO A 1190 17.34 -22.86 11.39
N CYS A 1191 17.65 -22.29 10.22
CA CYS A 1191 18.81 -22.67 9.43
C CYS A 1191 19.47 -21.46 8.75
N THR A 1192 20.80 -21.51 8.65
CA THR A 1192 21.64 -20.58 7.88
C THR A 1192 22.17 -21.24 6.60
N MET A 1193 22.60 -20.41 5.63
CA MET A 1193 23.23 -20.87 4.39
C MET A 1193 24.77 -20.99 4.48
N LYS A 1194 25.44 -20.04 5.16
CA LYS A 1194 26.88 -20.13 5.44
C LYS A 1194 27.08 -21.04 6.65
N GLY A 1195 27.97 -22.02 6.52
CA GLY A 1195 28.46 -22.84 7.62
C GLY A 1195 29.87 -22.43 8.05
N GLU A 1196 30.45 -23.19 8.98
CA GLU A 1196 31.84 -23.02 9.44
C GLU A 1196 32.82 -23.05 8.26
N VAL A 1197 33.59 -21.97 8.08
CA VAL A 1197 34.75 -21.92 7.17
C VAL A 1197 35.98 -22.38 7.94
N GLU A 1198 36.74 -23.32 7.37
CA GLU A 1198 37.91 -23.91 8.03
C GLU A 1198 39.08 -22.93 8.03
N GLY A 1199 39.35 -22.31 9.18
CA GLY A 1199 40.40 -21.30 9.38
C GLY A 1199 39.90 -19.92 9.80
N GLU A 1200 38.59 -19.66 9.69
CA GLU A 1200 37.97 -18.41 10.15
C GLU A 1200 37.46 -18.54 11.60
N GLU A 1201 37.45 -17.43 12.34
CA GLU A 1201 36.84 -17.38 13.68
C GLU A 1201 35.32 -17.30 13.56
N PHE A 1202 34.64 -18.38 13.96
CA PHE A 1202 33.19 -18.45 13.89
C PHE A 1202 32.56 -17.70 15.07
N ARG A 1203 32.05 -16.50 14.80
CA ARG A 1203 31.20 -15.73 15.73
C ARG A 1203 29.82 -16.37 15.87
N ASP A 1204 29.35 -16.49 17.11
CA ASP A 1204 27.95 -16.83 17.42
C ASP A 1204 26.99 -15.78 16.83
N ILE A 1205 25.88 -16.24 16.25
CA ILE A 1205 24.83 -15.39 15.67
C ILE A 1205 23.52 -15.70 16.39
N ASP A 1206 23.02 -14.74 17.16
CA ASP A 1206 21.79 -14.85 17.93
C ASP A 1206 20.55 -14.71 17.02
N PHE A 1207 19.46 -15.37 17.42
CA PHE A 1207 18.18 -15.35 16.71
C PHE A 1207 17.00 -15.62 17.66
N SER A 1208 15.82 -15.12 17.28
CA SER A 1208 14.55 -15.47 17.94
C SER A 1208 13.60 -16.17 16.97
N ILE A 1209 12.85 -17.14 17.50
CA ILE A 1209 11.66 -17.70 16.85
C ILE A 1209 10.44 -17.25 17.64
N ASN A 1210 9.56 -16.48 16.99
CA ASN A 1210 8.32 -16.02 17.61
C ASN A 1210 7.14 -16.88 17.13
N PHE A 1211 6.24 -17.22 18.04
CA PHE A 1211 5.07 -18.05 17.78
C PHE A 1211 3.83 -17.36 18.33
N TYR A 1212 2.83 -17.13 17.47
CA TYR A 1212 1.54 -16.55 17.85
C TYR A 1212 0.45 -17.58 17.60
N PHE A 1213 -0.21 -18.06 18.65
CA PHE A 1213 -1.27 -19.07 18.56
C PHE A 1213 -2.65 -18.47 18.85
N SER A 1214 -3.66 -18.79 18.05
CA SER A 1214 -5.05 -18.36 18.26
C SER A 1214 -5.83 -19.34 19.13
N ASN A 1215 -6.72 -18.83 19.98
CA ASN A 1215 -7.64 -19.59 20.85
C ASN A 1215 -6.95 -20.67 21.71
N CYS A 1216 -5.68 -20.45 22.07
CA CYS A 1216 -4.84 -21.38 22.82
C CYS A 1216 -4.62 -20.88 24.26
N PRO A 1217 -5.08 -21.58 25.30
CA PRO A 1217 -4.71 -21.26 26.68
C PRO A 1217 -3.20 -21.44 26.90
N ASP A 1218 -2.59 -20.55 27.69
CA ASP A 1218 -1.14 -20.54 27.94
C ASP A 1218 -0.59 -21.87 28.49
N GLN A 1219 -1.39 -22.48 29.36
CA GLN A 1219 -1.07 -23.76 30.00
C GLN A 1219 -1.06 -24.95 29.03
N ASP A 1220 -1.50 -24.80 27.77
CA ASP A 1220 -1.68 -25.89 26.81
C ASP A 1220 -0.60 -26.00 25.73
N MET A 1221 0.45 -25.17 25.75
CA MET A 1221 1.59 -25.27 24.80
C MET A 1221 2.91 -25.66 25.49
N GLU A 1222 3.39 -26.88 25.25
CA GLU A 1222 4.71 -27.33 25.71
C GLU A 1222 5.80 -27.10 24.66
N PHE A 1223 6.96 -26.59 25.07
CA PHE A 1223 8.14 -26.40 24.22
C PHE A 1223 9.37 -27.08 24.82
N LYS A 1224 10.22 -27.68 23.99
CA LYS A 1224 11.43 -28.41 24.38
C LYS A 1224 12.53 -28.20 23.32
N LYS A 1225 13.71 -27.70 23.72
CA LYS A 1225 14.91 -27.71 22.85
C LYS A 1225 15.48 -29.13 22.81
N VAL A 1226 15.78 -29.64 21.62
CA VAL A 1226 16.21 -31.03 21.40
C VAL A 1226 17.49 -31.18 20.57
N ASN A 1227 18.00 -30.07 20.02
CA ASN A 1227 19.35 -29.89 19.48
C ASN A 1227 19.73 -28.40 19.53
N GLY A 1228 21.02 -28.05 19.60
CA GLY A 1228 21.51 -26.66 19.70
C GLY A 1228 22.34 -26.38 20.97
N PRO A 1229 22.95 -25.19 21.09
CA PRO A 1229 23.85 -24.85 22.19
C PRO A 1229 23.11 -24.47 23.48
N GLY A 1230 23.47 -25.07 24.62
CA GLY A 1230 22.86 -24.72 25.92
C GLY A 1230 21.38 -25.12 26.08
N PRO A 1231 20.71 -24.67 27.16
CA PRO A 1231 19.32 -25.01 27.46
C PRO A 1231 18.31 -24.30 26.52
N LEU A 1232 17.02 -24.61 26.70
CA LEU A 1232 15.95 -23.78 26.15
C LEU A 1232 15.83 -22.49 26.97
N VAL A 1233 16.09 -21.35 26.34
CA VAL A 1233 15.53 -20.07 26.80
C VAL A 1233 14.16 -19.94 26.14
N LYS A 1234 13.12 -19.62 26.92
CA LYS A 1234 11.77 -19.38 26.41
C LYS A 1234 11.17 -18.20 27.16
N GLN A 1235 11.00 -17.09 26.46
CA GLN A 1235 10.25 -15.95 26.95
C GLN A 1235 8.76 -16.16 26.64
N LYS A 1236 7.88 -15.85 27.59
CA LYS A 1236 6.45 -15.70 27.30
C LYS A 1236 6.19 -14.25 26.97
N VAL A 1237 6.14 -13.94 25.68
CA VAL A 1237 5.74 -12.60 25.20
C VAL A 1237 4.22 -12.50 25.23
N SER A 1238 3.70 -11.38 25.71
CA SER A 1238 2.29 -11.05 25.47
C SER A 1238 2.06 -10.79 23.98
N VAL A 1239 0.80 -10.74 23.56
CA VAL A 1239 0.46 -10.44 22.15
C VAL A 1239 0.85 -9.01 21.76
N GLN A 1240 0.95 -8.13 22.75
CA GLN A 1240 1.60 -6.82 22.68
C GLN A 1240 2.88 -6.88 23.51
N ALA A 1241 3.95 -6.20 23.10
CA ALA A 1241 5.15 -6.05 23.93
C ALA A 1241 4.78 -5.35 25.25
N VAL A 1242 4.83 -6.09 26.36
CA VAL A 1242 4.44 -5.58 27.69
C VAL A 1242 5.50 -4.66 28.23
N ASP A 1243 5.06 -3.45 28.59
CA ASP A 1243 5.90 -2.40 29.14
C ASP A 1243 6.52 -2.81 30.50
N PRO A 1244 7.86 -2.72 30.68
CA PRO A 1244 8.53 -3.00 31.95
C PRO A 1244 7.94 -2.29 33.17
N LEU A 1245 7.31 -1.11 33.03
CA LEU A 1245 6.61 -0.44 34.13
C LEU A 1245 5.43 -1.23 34.70
N LEU A 1246 4.79 -2.09 33.90
CA LEU A 1246 3.77 -3.03 34.39
C LEU A 1246 4.40 -4.19 35.17
N ALA A 1247 5.56 -4.68 34.71
CA ALA A 1247 6.32 -5.75 35.33
C ALA A 1247 7.06 -5.32 36.63
N ALA A 1248 7.22 -4.01 36.84
CA ALA A 1248 7.77 -3.44 38.06
C ALA A 1248 6.92 -3.78 39.29
N ASN A 1249 7.37 -4.77 40.08
CA ASN A 1249 6.71 -5.31 41.29
C ASN A 1249 6.52 -4.32 42.46
N SER A 1250 6.76 -3.03 42.27
CA SER A 1250 6.67 -2.01 43.33
C SER A 1250 5.52 -1.04 43.05
N GLU A 1251 4.41 -1.27 43.73
CA GLU A 1251 3.21 -0.42 43.74
C GLU A 1251 3.53 1.05 44.09
N LYS A 1252 4.63 1.30 44.82
CA LYS A 1252 5.16 2.65 45.09
C LYS A 1252 5.71 3.35 43.85
N ILE A 1253 6.34 2.62 42.92
CA ILE A 1253 6.86 3.18 41.66
C ILE A 1253 5.68 3.53 40.75
N LYS A 1254 4.73 2.61 40.60
CA LYS A 1254 3.47 2.84 39.88
C LYS A 1254 2.73 4.07 40.41
N ASN A 1255 2.57 4.18 41.73
CA ASN A 1255 1.97 5.36 42.35
C ASN A 1255 2.81 6.64 42.20
N PHE A 1256 4.14 6.58 42.27
CA PHE A 1256 4.97 7.76 42.04
C PHE A 1256 4.82 8.28 40.62
N ILE A 1257 4.99 7.42 39.60
CA ILE A 1257 4.93 7.83 38.20
C ILE A 1257 3.54 8.37 37.84
N VAL A 1258 2.45 7.67 38.20
CA VAL A 1258 1.09 8.18 37.95
C VAL A 1258 0.88 9.53 38.63
N ASN A 1259 1.16 9.68 39.93
CA ASN A 1259 0.85 10.94 40.62
C ASN A 1259 1.78 12.10 40.21
N SER A 1260 3.06 11.84 39.95
CA SER A 1260 4.03 12.88 39.57
C SER A 1260 3.92 13.27 38.11
N VAL A 1261 3.82 12.32 37.17
CA VAL A 1261 3.63 12.66 35.76
C VAL A 1261 2.24 13.24 35.54
N ASN A 1262 1.18 12.77 36.21
CA ASN A 1262 -0.11 13.46 36.15
C ASN A 1262 -0.06 14.85 36.78
N LYS A 1263 0.67 15.07 37.89
CA LYS A 1263 0.88 16.43 38.42
C LYS A 1263 1.53 17.32 37.36
N MET A 1264 2.64 16.89 36.76
CA MET A 1264 3.32 17.64 35.70
C MET A 1264 2.37 17.94 34.52
N MET A 1265 1.69 16.93 33.99
CA MET A 1265 0.74 17.04 32.87
C MET A 1265 -0.60 17.75 33.23
N ASN A 1266 -0.75 18.28 34.45
CA ASN A 1266 -1.83 19.19 34.86
C ASN A 1266 -1.32 20.57 35.35
N ASP A 1267 -0.02 20.69 35.67
CA ASP A 1267 0.67 21.94 35.98
C ASP A 1267 1.19 22.64 34.69
N PHE A 1268 1.32 21.88 33.59
CA PHE A 1268 1.57 22.35 32.21
C PHE A 1268 0.25 22.54 31.43
#